data_AF-A0A9P0M333-F1
#
_entry.id   AF-A0A9P0M333-F1
#
_cell.length_a   1.000
_cell.length_b   1.000
_cell.length_c   1.000
_cell.angle_alpha   90.00
_cell.angle_beta   90.00
_cell.angle_gamma   90.00
#
_symmetry.space_group_name_H-M   'P 1'
#
loop_
_entity.id
_entity.type
_entity.pdbx_description
1 polymer ?
#
loop_
_entity_poly.entity_id
_entity_poly.type
_entity_poly.pdbx_seq_one_letter_code
_entity_poly.pdbx_strand_id
1 'polypeptide(L)'
;MVYKTDSEKLKELSLDEKNNLLQLIQKQRMEYSGHLEIDIQKIIKEKDDKIHELTVKLRQMKQNDSKKNLQAEPESSPNKVSDLEFSKDQLAKEHELLRKRYEQLINREKSTKDEIRDLKAQLMKKPSTMRTDKSTRIIKEQLQKKIAMLENEAEQLKKTVAEQVSIIETHRVQAADNFDKWKKMKHWQQVAEKLKNKLKEKDVELEKLQQISAGYRVLIERLEREKHNLEQRNRSLKGNNVTLESARDAELLRVENMRLQAELEGLRSRLEMQQNHSGALGAAMMQEKLEAQERKIAILELASKGPSEIRAELERLQISNSNIQKTNLRLEAENLDLQLDLEKASKEVPYLRQQIEHLQSYVNALQSENSEKHAQPTTQVIPTRDEIKKNSELERTVFMLKKVVEKLQAENKRLMNGKRPLSDRVASAGKLKRENDKLKDQCGQYAEKICRLEQDLLHVKSSKSVSFCTKSESDKVAALYDELSKVKEQLQSKTTLLDKVKVLLHRAATKEKMLLEEISLLKGQMQTEGGTVAEVSEGDRLEMNMYQAINNALDTVLGKDQTSMIFGEDVGFGGVFRCTVGLRDKYGKQRVFNTPLCEQGIIGFGIGAAVMGKTAIAEIQFADYIFPAFDQIVNEAAKYRYRSGGEFDCGKLTIRAPCGAVGHGGLYHSQSPEAYFAHTPGLKVVVPRGPIKAKGLLLSCVRDPDPCLILEPKVLYRKAVEEVPVDDYQLPIGRADVLVEGSDVTLIGWGTQVHVLKEVAELAKNELNISCEVIDLVSILPWDLDTVCKSVKKTRRALVSHEAPLTCGFGAELTATIQEECFFHLEAPLARVTGFDTPFPHVYEPFYVPTKWRCFEAVKQMFEN
;
A
#
# COMPACT_ATOMS: atom_id res chain seq x y z
N MET A 1 47.83 9.10 -53.40
CA MET A 1 48.99 9.85 -52.84
C MET A 1 48.94 9.98 -51.32
N VAL A 2 47.77 10.13 -50.69
CA VAL A 2 47.61 10.38 -49.23
C VAL A 2 48.37 9.40 -48.31
N TYR A 3 48.34 8.09 -48.58
CA TYR A 3 48.99 7.08 -47.71
C TYR A 3 50.52 7.18 -47.56
N LYS A 4 51.21 7.94 -48.43
CA LYS A 4 52.67 8.14 -48.25
C LYS A 4 52.96 9.23 -47.21
N THR A 5 52.12 10.27 -47.20
CA THR A 5 52.22 11.45 -46.33
C THR A 5 52.03 11.09 -44.85
N ASP A 6 51.11 10.18 -44.53
CA ASP A 6 50.87 9.79 -43.13
C ASP A 6 51.93 8.81 -42.58
N SER A 7 52.59 8.04 -43.46
CA SER A 7 53.74 7.20 -43.07
C SER A 7 55.01 8.01 -42.76
N GLU A 8 55.10 9.25 -43.25
CA GLU A 8 56.21 10.16 -42.96
C GLU A 8 55.96 10.90 -41.64
N LYS A 9 54.72 11.38 -41.38
CA LYS A 9 54.30 11.92 -40.07
C LYS A 9 54.56 10.95 -38.91
N LEU A 10 54.30 9.66 -39.08
CA LEU A 10 54.57 8.63 -38.06
C LEU A 10 56.06 8.51 -37.67
N LYS A 11 56.98 8.95 -38.52
CA LYS A 11 58.41 8.98 -38.20
C LYS A 11 58.76 10.22 -37.36
N GLU A 12 58.14 11.36 -37.63
CA GLU A 12 58.36 12.65 -36.98
C GLU A 12 57.81 12.74 -35.54
N LEU A 13 56.87 11.88 -35.16
CA LEU A 13 56.35 11.80 -33.78
C LEU A 13 57.47 11.66 -32.74
N SER A 14 57.33 12.40 -31.64
CA SER A 14 58.22 12.35 -30.50
C SER A 14 58.21 10.98 -29.79
N LEU A 15 59.18 10.76 -28.90
CA LEU A 15 59.28 9.50 -28.15
C LEU A 15 58.06 9.30 -27.22
N ASP A 16 57.52 10.37 -26.66
CA ASP A 16 56.37 10.34 -25.74
C ASP A 16 55.05 10.03 -26.45
N GLU A 17 54.85 10.55 -27.67
CA GLU A 17 53.67 10.24 -28.49
C GLU A 17 53.66 8.76 -28.92
N LYS A 18 54.84 8.21 -29.25
CA LYS A 18 55.00 6.77 -29.56
C LYS A 18 54.73 5.89 -28.32
N ASN A 19 55.12 6.34 -27.13
CA ASN A 19 54.83 5.65 -25.87
C ASN A 19 53.33 5.67 -25.51
N ASN A 20 52.64 6.79 -25.72
CA ASN A 20 51.18 6.88 -25.53
C ASN A 20 50.41 5.95 -26.48
N LEU A 21 50.81 5.86 -27.76
CA LEU A 21 50.22 4.92 -28.72
C LEU A 21 50.46 3.45 -28.33
N LEU A 22 51.63 3.12 -27.78
CA LEU A 22 51.93 1.78 -27.25
C LEU A 22 51.05 1.43 -26.03
N GLN A 23 50.83 2.37 -25.11
CA GLN A 23 49.91 2.18 -23.98
C GLN A 23 48.45 1.98 -24.45
N LEU A 24 48.00 2.74 -25.46
CA LEU A 24 46.65 2.57 -26.01
C LEU A 24 46.45 1.20 -26.65
N ILE A 25 47.45 0.69 -27.37
CA ILE A 25 47.45 -0.65 -27.98
C ILE A 25 47.51 -1.76 -26.91
N GLN A 26 48.26 -1.58 -25.82
CA GLN A 26 48.25 -2.51 -24.68
C GLN A 26 46.89 -2.51 -23.96
N LYS A 27 46.26 -1.35 -23.79
CA LYS A 27 44.92 -1.24 -23.19
C LYS A 27 43.86 -1.96 -24.03
N GLN A 28 43.86 -1.77 -25.34
CA GLN A 28 42.94 -2.51 -26.24
C GLN A 28 43.24 -4.02 -26.26
N ARG A 29 44.51 -4.45 -26.14
CA ARG A 29 44.83 -5.89 -26.00
C ARG A 29 44.29 -6.50 -24.70
N MET A 30 44.18 -5.73 -23.62
CA MET A 30 43.53 -6.18 -22.38
C MET A 30 42.01 -6.30 -22.55
N GLU A 31 41.37 -5.34 -23.23
CA GLU A 31 39.91 -5.36 -23.51
C GLU A 31 39.49 -6.54 -24.40
N TYR A 32 40.29 -6.93 -25.39
CA TYR A 32 39.96 -8.06 -26.29
C TYR A 32 40.29 -9.45 -25.73
N SER A 33 41.01 -9.56 -24.61
CA SER A 33 41.39 -10.87 -24.05
C SER A 33 40.30 -11.53 -23.20
N GLY A 34 39.31 -10.78 -22.71
CA GLY A 34 38.33 -11.26 -21.72
C GLY A 34 37.07 -11.95 -22.26
N HIS A 35 36.82 -11.90 -23.58
CA HIS A 35 35.53 -12.28 -24.15
C HIS A 35 35.43 -13.69 -24.74
N LEU A 36 36.49 -14.51 -24.72
CA LEU A 36 36.46 -15.86 -25.31
C LEU A 36 36.18 -17.01 -24.32
N GLU A 37 36.32 -16.79 -23.02
CA GLU A 37 36.30 -17.88 -22.01
C GLU A 37 34.94 -18.04 -21.30
N ILE A 38 34.12 -16.97 -21.29
CA ILE A 38 32.86 -16.90 -20.53
C ILE A 38 31.72 -17.69 -21.21
N ASP A 39 31.67 -17.73 -22.55
CA ASP A 39 30.58 -18.40 -23.28
C ASP A 39 30.64 -19.94 -23.22
N ILE A 40 31.82 -20.53 -22.98
CA ILE A 40 31.95 -21.98 -22.76
C ILE A 40 31.30 -22.37 -21.41
N GLN A 41 31.56 -21.61 -20.34
CA GLN A 41 30.94 -21.85 -19.04
C GLN A 41 29.42 -21.63 -19.06
N LYS A 42 28.94 -20.68 -19.87
CA LYS A 42 27.50 -20.41 -20.01
C LYS A 42 26.75 -21.57 -20.70
N ILE A 43 27.33 -22.18 -21.74
CA ILE A 43 26.76 -23.35 -22.43
C ILE A 43 26.75 -24.60 -21.53
N ILE A 44 27.77 -24.80 -20.70
CA ILE A 44 27.80 -25.88 -19.70
C ILE A 44 26.63 -25.71 -18.71
N LYS A 45 26.45 -24.50 -18.19
CA LYS A 45 25.41 -24.17 -17.21
C LYS A 45 23.98 -24.37 -17.76
N GLU A 46 23.71 -23.91 -18.98
CA GLU A 46 22.40 -24.14 -19.63
C GLU A 46 22.10 -25.62 -19.89
N LYS A 47 23.13 -26.45 -20.14
CA LYS A 47 22.96 -27.90 -20.29
C LYS A 47 22.64 -28.58 -18.96
N ASP A 48 23.34 -28.22 -17.88
CA ASP A 48 23.09 -28.76 -16.54
C ASP A 48 21.71 -28.36 -16.00
N ASP A 49 21.28 -27.11 -16.20
CA ASP A 49 19.94 -26.65 -15.83
C ASP A 49 18.84 -27.42 -16.60
N LYS A 50 19.06 -27.74 -17.88
CA LYS A 50 18.13 -28.56 -18.69
C LYS A 50 18.09 -30.03 -18.25
N ILE A 51 19.24 -30.60 -17.85
CA ILE A 51 19.34 -31.94 -17.26
C ILE A 51 18.58 -31.99 -15.93
N HIS A 52 18.68 -30.95 -15.11
CA HIS A 52 17.93 -30.84 -13.86
C HIS A 52 16.41 -30.75 -14.10
N GLU A 53 15.97 -29.91 -15.04
CA GLU A 53 14.55 -29.75 -15.42
C GLU A 53 13.93 -31.09 -15.89
N LEU A 54 14.65 -31.83 -16.74
CA LEU A 54 14.20 -33.13 -17.24
C LEU A 54 14.25 -34.23 -16.16
N THR A 55 15.23 -34.19 -15.25
CA THR A 55 15.29 -35.10 -14.09
C THR A 55 14.10 -34.90 -13.15
N VAL A 56 13.67 -33.65 -12.94
CA VAL A 56 12.46 -33.31 -12.17
C VAL A 56 11.20 -33.82 -12.88
N LYS A 57 11.06 -33.60 -14.19
CA LYS A 57 9.92 -34.10 -14.98
C LYS A 57 9.85 -35.64 -15.01
N LEU A 58 10.98 -36.33 -15.17
CA LEU A 58 11.06 -37.80 -15.06
C LEU A 58 10.68 -38.29 -13.65
N ARG A 59 11.07 -37.58 -12.59
CA ARG A 59 10.60 -37.87 -11.22
C ARG A 59 9.08 -37.68 -11.08
N GLN A 60 8.52 -36.63 -11.65
CA GLN A 60 7.08 -36.34 -11.60
C GLN A 60 6.25 -37.35 -12.41
N MET A 61 6.72 -37.76 -13.60
CA MET A 61 6.06 -38.83 -14.36
C MET A 61 6.16 -40.17 -13.64
N LYS A 62 7.34 -40.56 -13.15
CA LYS A 62 7.47 -41.78 -12.33
C LYS A 62 6.61 -41.73 -11.05
N GLN A 63 6.45 -40.57 -10.41
CA GLN A 63 5.54 -40.39 -9.28
C GLN A 63 4.05 -40.46 -9.68
N ASN A 64 3.68 -40.00 -10.87
CA ASN A 64 2.31 -40.11 -11.37
C ASN A 64 1.98 -41.53 -11.82
N ASP A 65 2.93 -42.26 -12.41
CA ASP A 65 2.79 -43.70 -12.70
C ASP A 65 2.71 -44.51 -11.40
N SER A 66 3.53 -44.16 -10.40
CA SER A 66 3.45 -44.74 -9.05
C SER A 66 2.13 -44.44 -8.33
N LYS A 67 1.48 -43.31 -8.65
CA LYS A 67 0.14 -42.95 -8.14
C LYS A 67 -1.00 -43.57 -8.95
N LYS A 68 -0.79 -43.90 -10.22
CA LYS A 68 -1.78 -44.62 -11.05
C LYS A 68 -1.80 -46.12 -10.79
N ASN A 69 -0.71 -46.71 -10.26
CA ASN A 69 -0.64 -48.11 -9.82
C ASN A 69 -1.49 -48.46 -8.57
N LEU A 70 -2.56 -47.71 -8.28
CA LEU A 70 -3.53 -48.03 -7.22
C LEU A 70 -4.96 -48.32 -7.74
N GLN A 71 -5.24 -48.11 -9.03
CA GLN A 71 -6.45 -48.61 -9.71
C GLN A 71 -6.13 -48.98 -11.17
N ALA A 72 -6.38 -50.24 -11.55
CA ALA A 72 -6.39 -50.69 -12.95
C ALA A 72 -7.59 -50.06 -13.70
N GLU A 73 -7.64 -49.91 -15.03
CA GLU A 73 -7.01 -50.67 -16.13
C GLU A 73 -6.57 -49.72 -17.30
N PRO A 74 -6.00 -50.23 -18.44
CA PRO A 74 -5.19 -49.42 -19.36
C PRO A 74 -5.95 -48.86 -20.58
N GLU A 75 -5.41 -47.78 -21.18
CA GLU A 75 -4.94 -47.75 -22.58
C GLU A 75 -4.43 -46.36 -23.02
N SER A 76 -3.50 -46.36 -24.00
CA SER A 76 -2.79 -45.19 -24.58
C SER A 76 -1.88 -44.40 -23.61
N SER A 77 -0.61 -44.12 -23.93
CA SER A 77 0.20 -44.44 -25.10
C SER A 77 1.69 -44.35 -24.73
N PRO A 78 2.45 -45.47 -24.64
CA PRO A 78 3.90 -45.44 -24.35
C PRO A 78 4.69 -44.60 -25.37
N ASN A 79 4.22 -44.60 -26.63
CA ASN A 79 4.88 -43.91 -27.74
C ASN A 79 5.15 -42.42 -27.48
N LYS A 80 4.25 -41.69 -26.80
CA LYS A 80 4.45 -40.25 -26.59
C LYS A 80 5.72 -39.91 -25.80
N VAL A 81 6.20 -40.81 -24.94
CA VAL A 81 7.46 -40.59 -24.20
C VAL A 81 8.66 -40.89 -25.10
N SER A 82 8.64 -42.01 -25.85
CA SER A 82 9.71 -42.33 -26.80
C SER A 82 9.79 -41.34 -27.97
N ASP A 83 8.66 -40.81 -28.44
CA ASP A 83 8.59 -39.81 -29.51
C ASP A 83 9.18 -38.48 -29.05
N LEU A 84 8.97 -38.10 -27.78
CA LEU A 84 9.58 -36.91 -27.17
C LEU A 84 11.08 -37.10 -26.89
N GLU A 85 11.52 -38.29 -26.48
CA GLU A 85 12.95 -38.60 -26.33
C GLU A 85 13.67 -38.61 -27.69
N PHE A 86 13.04 -39.21 -28.72
CA PHE A 86 13.54 -39.20 -30.09
C PHE A 86 13.62 -37.79 -30.68
N SER A 87 12.57 -36.98 -30.52
CA SER A 87 12.53 -35.59 -31.00
C SER A 87 13.57 -34.71 -30.29
N LYS A 88 13.78 -34.89 -28.98
CA LYS A 88 14.84 -34.22 -28.21
C LYS A 88 16.24 -34.57 -28.73
N ASP A 89 16.52 -35.85 -28.97
CA ASP A 89 17.82 -36.29 -29.47
C ASP A 89 18.06 -35.91 -30.93
N GLN A 90 16.99 -35.82 -31.74
CA GLN A 90 17.05 -35.33 -33.11
C GLN A 90 17.39 -33.82 -33.15
N LEU A 91 16.69 -32.99 -32.37
CA LEU A 91 17.00 -31.56 -32.25
C LEU A 91 18.42 -31.30 -31.71
N ALA A 92 18.92 -32.15 -30.80
CA ALA A 92 20.29 -32.07 -30.31
C ALA A 92 21.32 -32.34 -31.42
N LYS A 93 21.08 -33.35 -32.27
CA LYS A 93 21.94 -33.69 -33.42
C LYS A 93 21.89 -32.61 -34.51
N GLU A 94 20.71 -32.08 -34.81
CA GLU A 94 20.53 -30.98 -35.77
C GLU A 94 21.28 -29.71 -35.33
N HIS A 95 21.18 -29.35 -34.04
CA HIS A 95 21.90 -28.21 -33.47
C HIS A 95 23.43 -28.39 -33.52
N GLU A 96 23.95 -29.59 -33.25
CA GLU A 96 25.39 -29.86 -33.35
C GLU A 96 25.88 -29.85 -34.81
N LEU A 97 25.05 -30.33 -35.75
CA LEU A 97 25.32 -30.29 -37.18
C LEU A 97 25.36 -28.85 -37.72
N LEU A 98 24.38 -28.01 -37.34
CA LEU A 98 24.34 -26.58 -37.67
C LEU A 98 25.57 -25.83 -37.15
N ARG A 99 25.97 -26.08 -35.89
CA ARG A 99 27.18 -25.49 -35.31
C ARG A 99 28.44 -25.87 -36.10
N LYS A 100 28.64 -27.16 -36.37
CA LYS A 100 29.80 -27.64 -37.16
C LYS A 100 29.82 -27.05 -38.57
N ARG A 101 28.65 -26.90 -39.20
CA ARG A 101 28.51 -26.28 -40.53
C ARG A 101 28.85 -24.79 -40.51
N TYR A 102 28.45 -24.05 -39.47
CA TYR A 102 28.80 -22.64 -39.29
C TYR A 102 30.31 -22.44 -39.05
N GLU A 103 30.91 -23.25 -38.17
CA GLU A 103 32.37 -23.26 -37.94
C GLU A 103 33.15 -23.59 -39.23
N GLN A 104 32.67 -24.53 -40.05
CA GLN A 104 33.25 -24.84 -41.37
C GLN A 104 33.16 -23.65 -42.34
N LEU A 105 32.03 -22.94 -42.40
CA LEU A 105 31.84 -21.79 -43.30
C LEU A 105 32.76 -20.63 -42.94
N ILE A 106 32.89 -20.29 -41.64
CA ILE A 106 33.82 -19.23 -41.18
C ILE A 106 35.27 -19.61 -41.48
N ASN A 107 35.67 -20.85 -41.20
CA ASN A 107 37.02 -21.31 -41.47
C ASN A 107 37.34 -21.32 -42.98
N ARG A 108 36.38 -21.68 -43.83
CA ARG A 108 36.51 -21.60 -45.29
C ARG A 108 36.62 -20.16 -45.78
N GLU A 109 35.78 -19.25 -45.29
CA GLU A 109 35.83 -17.83 -45.64
C GLU A 109 37.19 -17.20 -45.25
N LYS A 110 37.69 -17.50 -44.05
CA LYS A 110 38.99 -17.04 -43.55
C LYS A 110 40.14 -17.59 -44.40
N SER A 111 40.17 -18.90 -44.64
CA SER A 111 41.18 -19.55 -45.49
C SER A 111 41.20 -18.99 -46.92
N THR A 112 40.03 -18.68 -47.48
CA THR A 112 39.90 -18.09 -48.82
C THR A 112 40.45 -16.66 -48.86
N LYS A 113 40.16 -15.84 -47.84
CA LYS A 113 40.73 -14.49 -47.69
C LYS A 113 42.25 -14.50 -47.50
N ASP A 114 42.77 -15.49 -46.79
CA ASP A 114 44.21 -15.66 -46.58
C ASP A 114 44.91 -16.11 -47.88
N GLU A 115 44.33 -17.06 -48.65
CA GLU A 115 44.85 -17.45 -49.98
C GLU A 115 44.84 -16.27 -50.98
N ILE A 116 43.79 -15.44 -50.98
CA ILE A 116 43.74 -14.20 -51.77
C ILE A 116 44.88 -13.25 -51.39
N ARG A 117 45.19 -13.11 -50.09
CA ARG A 117 46.28 -12.25 -49.59
C ARG A 117 47.63 -12.73 -50.09
N ASP A 118 47.88 -14.04 -50.03
CA ASP A 118 49.15 -14.65 -50.45
C ASP A 118 49.33 -14.60 -51.97
N LEU A 119 48.28 -14.87 -52.75
CA LEU A 119 48.32 -14.73 -54.21
C LEU A 119 48.55 -13.26 -54.64
N LYS A 120 47.95 -12.29 -53.94
CA LYS A 120 48.23 -10.85 -54.17
C LYS A 120 49.67 -10.48 -53.79
N ALA A 121 50.22 -11.06 -52.72
CA ALA A 121 51.61 -10.84 -52.34
C ALA A 121 52.60 -11.44 -53.37
N GLN A 122 52.30 -12.60 -53.94
CA GLN A 122 53.07 -13.20 -55.04
C GLN A 122 53.04 -12.33 -56.29
N LEU A 123 51.87 -11.76 -56.64
CA LEU A 123 51.69 -10.83 -57.77
C LEU A 123 52.52 -9.54 -57.65
N MET A 124 52.90 -9.16 -56.43
CA MET A 124 53.64 -7.92 -56.11
C MET A 124 55.17 -8.08 -56.07
N LYS A 125 55.70 -9.32 -56.06
CA LYS A 125 57.15 -9.56 -56.11
C LYS A 125 57.70 -9.28 -57.51
N LYS A 126 58.56 -8.26 -57.66
CA LYS A 126 59.27 -7.99 -58.92
C LYS A 126 60.31 -9.08 -59.20
N PRO A 127 60.38 -9.66 -60.42
CA PRO A 127 61.49 -10.50 -60.82
C PRO A 127 62.76 -9.66 -61.02
N SER A 128 63.88 -10.12 -60.46
CA SER A 128 65.12 -9.33 -60.33
C SER A 128 66.21 -9.66 -61.35
N THR A 129 65.84 -10.12 -62.55
CA THR A 129 66.77 -10.32 -63.69
C THR A 129 66.08 -10.03 -65.03
N MET A 130 66.85 -9.50 -66.01
CA MET A 130 66.32 -9.08 -67.30
C MET A 130 66.11 -10.26 -68.27
N ARG A 131 64.84 -10.51 -68.62
CA ARG A 131 64.34 -10.76 -69.99
C ARG A 131 62.81 -10.85 -69.93
N THR A 132 62.12 -10.00 -70.70
CA THR A 132 60.65 -9.99 -70.76
C THR A 132 60.15 -11.14 -71.61
N ASP A 133 59.71 -12.21 -70.97
CA ASP A 133 59.24 -13.42 -71.65
C ASP A 133 57.69 -13.48 -71.69
N LYS A 134 57.16 -14.09 -72.75
CA LYS A 134 55.71 -14.26 -72.98
C LYS A 134 55.07 -15.08 -71.85
N SER A 135 55.85 -16.00 -71.28
CA SER A 135 55.51 -16.83 -70.12
C SER A 135 55.12 -16.03 -68.87
N THR A 136 55.90 -14.99 -68.50
CA THR A 136 55.66 -14.22 -67.26
C THR A 136 54.36 -13.43 -67.30
N ARG A 137 53.92 -13.02 -68.50
CA ARG A 137 52.62 -12.35 -68.71
C ARG A 137 51.45 -13.33 -68.55
N ILE A 138 51.57 -14.53 -69.11
CA ILE A 138 50.55 -15.60 -68.98
C ILE A 138 50.35 -15.99 -67.51
N ILE A 139 51.44 -16.18 -66.75
CA ILE A 139 51.38 -16.49 -65.31
C ILE A 139 50.68 -15.36 -64.54
N LYS A 140 50.95 -14.09 -64.86
CA LYS A 140 50.30 -12.95 -64.23
C LYS A 140 48.78 -12.91 -64.50
N GLU A 141 48.37 -13.16 -65.75
CA GLU A 141 46.95 -13.22 -66.14
C GLU A 141 46.23 -14.43 -65.50
N GLN A 142 46.90 -15.58 -65.35
CA GLN A 142 46.37 -16.74 -64.63
C GLN A 142 46.17 -16.47 -63.13
N LEU A 143 47.15 -15.85 -62.47
CA LEU A 143 47.03 -15.44 -61.06
C LEU A 143 45.89 -14.44 -60.85
N GLN A 144 45.75 -13.44 -61.73
CA GLN A 144 44.65 -12.47 -61.66
C GLN A 144 43.27 -13.14 -61.83
N LYS A 145 43.13 -14.11 -62.75
CA LYS A 145 41.88 -14.89 -62.89
C LYS A 145 41.57 -15.73 -61.64
N LYS A 146 42.59 -16.37 -61.02
CA LYS A 146 42.39 -17.15 -59.79
C LYS A 146 41.98 -16.25 -58.61
N ILE A 147 42.58 -15.07 -58.47
CA ILE A 147 42.21 -14.09 -57.44
C ILE A 147 40.74 -13.66 -57.60
N ALA A 148 40.32 -13.25 -58.80
CA ALA A 148 38.95 -12.80 -59.06
C ALA A 148 37.89 -13.90 -58.78
N MET A 149 38.22 -15.17 -59.06
CA MET A 149 37.36 -16.32 -58.75
C MET A 149 37.19 -16.52 -57.23
N LEU A 150 38.30 -16.47 -56.46
CA LEU A 150 38.27 -16.62 -55.00
C LEU A 150 37.60 -15.43 -54.31
N GLU A 151 37.74 -14.21 -54.85
CA GLU A 151 37.05 -13.01 -54.34
C GLU A 151 35.52 -13.15 -54.45
N ASN A 152 35.02 -13.76 -55.54
CA ASN A 152 33.60 -14.05 -55.70
C ASN A 152 33.12 -15.16 -54.73
N GLU A 153 33.89 -16.23 -54.54
CA GLU A 153 33.61 -17.28 -53.54
C GLU A 153 33.52 -16.69 -52.12
N ALA A 154 34.44 -15.80 -51.75
CA ALA A 154 34.46 -15.16 -50.45
C ALA A 154 33.24 -14.26 -50.20
N GLU A 155 32.79 -13.48 -51.20
CA GLU A 155 31.59 -12.63 -51.05
C GLU A 155 30.29 -13.45 -50.97
N GLN A 156 30.22 -14.60 -51.66
CA GLN A 156 29.08 -15.52 -51.57
C GLN A 156 29.02 -16.24 -50.20
N LEU A 157 30.17 -16.65 -49.66
CA LEU A 157 30.27 -17.21 -48.30
C LEU A 157 29.85 -16.19 -47.23
N LYS A 158 30.34 -14.95 -47.34
CA LYS A 158 30.01 -13.84 -46.43
C LYS A 158 28.50 -13.55 -46.34
N LYS A 159 27.78 -13.59 -47.47
CA LYS A 159 26.31 -13.47 -47.50
C LYS A 159 25.63 -14.63 -46.76
N THR A 160 26.08 -15.86 -47.04
CA THR A 160 25.56 -17.08 -46.40
C THR A 160 25.76 -17.05 -44.87
N VAL A 161 26.90 -16.55 -44.39
CA VAL A 161 27.18 -16.37 -42.96
C VAL A 161 26.25 -15.31 -42.34
N ALA A 162 26.03 -14.17 -43.02
CA ALA A 162 25.14 -13.12 -42.53
C ALA A 162 23.67 -13.59 -42.40
N GLU A 163 23.17 -14.38 -43.36
CA GLU A 163 21.83 -15.00 -43.29
C GLU A 163 21.69 -15.94 -42.08
N GLN A 164 22.71 -16.77 -41.81
CA GLN A 164 22.69 -17.67 -40.65
C GLN A 164 22.73 -16.90 -39.31
N VAL A 165 23.49 -15.80 -39.22
CA VAL A 165 23.51 -14.93 -38.03
C VAL A 165 22.13 -14.30 -37.78
N SER A 166 21.43 -13.86 -38.83
CA SER A 166 20.07 -13.30 -38.71
C SER A 166 19.05 -14.32 -38.16
N ILE A 167 19.11 -15.57 -38.61
CA ILE A 167 18.26 -16.66 -38.11
C ILE A 167 18.55 -16.95 -36.63
N ILE A 168 19.82 -16.96 -36.23
CA ILE A 168 20.22 -17.18 -34.83
C ILE A 168 19.70 -16.05 -33.93
N GLU A 169 19.82 -14.79 -34.35
CA GLU A 169 19.38 -13.64 -33.54
C GLU A 169 17.85 -13.59 -33.40
N THR A 170 17.09 -13.93 -34.45
CA THR A 170 15.62 -14.03 -34.34
C THR A 170 15.17 -15.13 -33.38
N HIS A 171 15.85 -16.29 -33.37
CA HIS A 171 15.59 -17.36 -32.40
C HIS A 171 15.94 -16.94 -30.96
N ARG A 172 17.03 -16.17 -30.78
CA ARG A 172 17.46 -15.64 -29.48
C ARG A 172 16.43 -14.67 -28.88
N VAL A 173 15.89 -13.75 -29.68
CA VAL A 173 14.85 -12.81 -29.24
C VAL A 173 13.58 -13.56 -28.82
N GLN A 174 13.11 -14.52 -29.63
CA GLN A 174 11.95 -15.33 -29.29
C GLN A 174 12.14 -16.17 -28.01
N ALA A 175 13.36 -16.66 -27.75
CA ALA A 175 13.68 -17.37 -26.51
C ALA A 175 13.63 -16.44 -25.28
N ALA A 176 14.14 -15.22 -25.39
CA ALA A 176 14.09 -14.21 -24.33
C ALA A 176 12.64 -13.80 -23.99
N ASP A 177 11.83 -13.49 -25.00
CA ASP A 177 10.40 -13.15 -24.83
C ASP A 177 9.62 -14.26 -24.11
N ASN A 178 9.87 -15.53 -24.47
CA ASN A 178 9.21 -16.67 -23.85
C ASN A 178 9.69 -16.91 -22.41
N PHE A 179 10.96 -16.63 -22.10
CA PHE A 179 11.49 -16.69 -20.75
C PHE A 179 10.89 -15.59 -19.85
N ASP A 180 10.75 -14.36 -20.34
CA ASP A 180 10.14 -13.28 -19.57
C ASP A 180 8.63 -13.46 -19.36
N LYS A 181 7.91 -14.02 -20.35
CA LYS A 181 6.52 -14.47 -20.16
C LYS A 181 6.42 -15.52 -19.04
N TRP A 182 7.32 -16.52 -19.04
CA TRP A 182 7.36 -17.54 -17.99
C TRP A 182 7.73 -16.96 -16.62
N LYS A 183 8.69 -16.04 -16.54
CA LYS A 183 9.11 -15.36 -15.30
C LYS A 183 7.95 -14.58 -14.68
N LYS A 184 7.19 -13.84 -15.49
CA LYS A 184 5.95 -13.14 -15.08
C LYS A 184 4.91 -14.14 -14.57
N MET A 185 4.62 -15.19 -15.34
CA MET A 185 3.64 -16.23 -14.94
C MET A 185 4.02 -16.92 -13.62
N LYS A 186 5.30 -17.23 -13.41
CA LYS A 186 5.82 -17.84 -12.18
C LYS A 186 5.76 -16.89 -10.98
N HIS A 187 5.99 -15.59 -11.18
CA HIS A 187 5.82 -14.58 -10.14
C HIS A 187 4.35 -14.51 -9.68
N TRP A 188 3.42 -14.37 -10.63
CA TRP A 188 1.97 -14.36 -10.33
C TRP A 188 1.49 -15.66 -9.68
N GLN A 189 2.01 -16.82 -10.10
CA GLN A 189 1.74 -18.10 -9.44
C GLN A 189 2.18 -18.10 -7.96
N GLN A 190 3.36 -17.55 -7.65
CA GLN A 190 3.84 -17.42 -6.27
C GLN A 190 3.03 -16.41 -5.44
N VAL A 191 2.55 -15.32 -6.04
CA VAL A 191 1.67 -14.33 -5.38
C VAL A 191 0.30 -14.95 -5.09
N ALA A 192 -0.32 -15.61 -6.07
CA ALA A 192 -1.59 -16.30 -5.91
C ALA A 192 -1.52 -17.41 -4.83
N GLU A 193 -0.41 -18.16 -4.76
CA GLU A 193 -0.23 -19.19 -3.73
C GLU A 193 -0.01 -18.60 -2.33
N LYS A 194 0.67 -17.45 -2.21
CA LYS A 194 0.75 -16.68 -0.96
C LYS A 194 -0.63 -16.16 -0.52
N LEU A 195 -1.42 -15.59 -1.42
CA LEU A 195 -2.78 -15.11 -1.13
C LEU A 195 -3.69 -16.26 -0.71
N LYS A 196 -3.64 -17.39 -1.41
CA LYS A 196 -4.40 -18.61 -1.07
C LYS A 196 -4.03 -19.18 0.30
N ASN A 197 -2.77 -19.09 0.71
CA ASN A 197 -2.36 -19.51 2.06
C ASN A 197 -2.80 -18.53 3.15
N LYS A 198 -2.67 -17.21 2.92
CA LYS A 198 -3.23 -16.19 3.83
C LYS A 198 -4.75 -16.32 4.01
N LEU A 199 -5.49 -16.60 2.93
CA LEU A 199 -6.93 -16.81 2.99
C LEU A 199 -7.28 -18.01 3.88
N LYS A 200 -6.59 -19.14 3.72
CA LYS A 200 -6.76 -20.33 4.60
C LYS A 200 -6.43 -20.04 6.06
N GLU A 201 -5.38 -19.26 6.34
CA GLU A 201 -5.03 -18.86 7.71
C GLU A 201 -6.17 -18.05 8.34
N LYS A 202 -6.76 -17.10 7.60
CA LYS A 202 -7.88 -16.27 8.03
C LYS A 202 -9.19 -17.04 8.19
N ASP A 203 -9.52 -17.96 7.27
CA ASP A 203 -10.67 -18.84 7.39
C ASP A 203 -10.56 -19.70 8.68
N VAL A 204 -9.37 -20.21 9.01
CA VAL A 204 -9.10 -20.96 10.26
C VAL A 204 -9.17 -20.08 11.52
N GLU A 205 -8.82 -18.79 11.44
CA GLU A 205 -9.06 -17.84 12.56
C GLU A 205 -10.54 -17.55 12.76
N LEU A 206 -11.32 -17.45 11.66
CA LEU A 206 -12.76 -17.25 11.69
C LEU A 206 -13.48 -18.45 12.33
N GLU A 207 -13.17 -19.69 11.91
CA GLU A 207 -13.74 -20.91 12.50
C GLU A 207 -13.51 -20.99 14.02
N LYS A 208 -12.29 -20.67 14.47
CA LYS A 208 -11.95 -20.63 15.91
C LYS A 208 -12.77 -19.60 16.68
N LEU A 209 -12.98 -18.41 16.10
CA LEU A 209 -13.79 -17.37 16.73
C LEU A 209 -15.28 -17.73 16.74
N GLN A 210 -15.79 -18.39 15.70
CA GLN A 210 -17.15 -18.93 15.65
C GLN A 210 -17.37 -20.00 16.73
N GLN A 211 -16.40 -20.89 16.93
CA GLN A 211 -16.44 -21.90 18.00
C GLN A 211 -16.44 -21.25 19.40
N ILE A 212 -15.63 -20.21 19.61
CA ILE A 212 -15.61 -19.42 20.85
C ILE A 212 -16.94 -18.66 21.07
N SER A 213 -17.50 -18.06 20.01
CA SER A 213 -18.79 -17.36 20.00
C SER A 213 -19.96 -18.31 20.31
N ALA A 214 -19.93 -19.55 19.81
CA ALA A 214 -20.88 -20.60 20.19
C ALA A 214 -20.73 -20.97 21.68
N GLY A 215 -19.50 -21.13 22.18
CA GLY A 215 -19.23 -21.39 23.59
C GLY A 215 -19.77 -20.31 24.54
N TYR A 216 -19.63 -19.02 24.17
CA TYR A 216 -20.21 -17.92 24.95
C TYR A 216 -21.74 -17.90 24.95
N ARG A 217 -22.39 -18.27 23.84
CA ARG A 217 -23.86 -18.39 23.77
C ARG A 217 -24.39 -19.47 24.74
N VAL A 218 -23.78 -20.65 24.75
CA VAL A 218 -24.15 -21.73 25.69
C VAL A 218 -23.90 -21.33 27.15
N LEU A 219 -22.83 -20.56 27.42
CA LEU A 219 -22.55 -20.05 28.76
C LEU A 219 -23.58 -19.00 29.23
N ILE A 220 -24.04 -18.11 28.32
CA ILE A 220 -25.10 -17.13 28.58
C ILE A 220 -26.39 -17.86 28.99
N GLU A 221 -26.85 -18.84 28.19
CA GLU A 221 -28.07 -19.59 28.51
C GLU A 221 -27.99 -20.30 29.87
N ARG A 222 -26.81 -20.82 30.23
CA ARG A 222 -26.61 -21.46 31.54
C ARG A 222 -26.66 -20.44 32.67
N LEU A 223 -26.00 -19.29 32.53
CA LEU A 223 -26.01 -18.24 33.54
C LEU A 223 -27.41 -17.63 33.70
N GLU A 224 -28.18 -17.49 32.63
CA GLU A 224 -29.56 -17.01 32.68
C GLU A 224 -30.49 -18.01 33.39
N ARG A 225 -30.30 -19.33 33.20
CA ARG A 225 -31.01 -20.37 33.98
C ARG A 225 -30.60 -20.38 35.46
N GLU A 226 -29.31 -20.26 35.77
CA GLU A 226 -28.82 -20.17 37.15
C GLU A 226 -29.33 -18.89 37.83
N LYS A 227 -29.36 -17.76 37.11
CA LYS A 227 -30.03 -16.51 37.54
C LYS A 227 -31.51 -16.78 37.83
N HIS A 228 -32.24 -17.40 36.90
CA HIS A 228 -33.68 -17.64 37.06
C HIS A 228 -34.04 -18.47 38.32
N ASN A 229 -33.24 -19.48 38.67
CA ASN A 229 -33.48 -20.31 39.87
C ASN A 229 -33.28 -19.53 41.17
N LEU A 230 -32.31 -18.62 41.18
CA LEU A 230 -32.06 -17.72 42.29
C LEU A 230 -33.11 -16.57 42.27
N GLU A 231 -33.66 -16.22 41.10
CA GLU A 231 -34.86 -15.40 40.86
C GLU A 231 -36.13 -15.99 41.48
N GLN A 232 -36.14 -17.28 41.84
CA GLN A 232 -37.21 -17.92 42.60
C GLN A 232 -36.86 -18.13 44.07
N ARG A 233 -35.75 -18.81 44.42
CA ARG A 233 -35.42 -19.16 45.84
C ARG A 233 -35.43 -17.97 46.79
N ASN A 234 -35.04 -16.82 46.27
CA ASN A 234 -35.01 -15.60 47.04
C ASN A 234 -36.44 -15.01 47.24
N ARG A 235 -37.41 -15.21 46.32
CA ARG A 235 -38.84 -14.82 46.48
C ARG A 235 -39.47 -15.54 47.66
N SER A 236 -39.20 -16.83 47.86
CA SER A 236 -39.80 -17.57 48.97
C SER A 236 -39.24 -17.19 50.36
N LEU A 237 -38.06 -16.57 50.45
CA LEU A 237 -37.43 -16.20 51.73
C LEU A 237 -37.95 -14.89 52.33
N LYS A 238 -39.03 -14.37 51.77
CA LYS A 238 -39.44 -12.98 51.93
C LYS A 238 -40.89 -12.85 52.41
N GLY A 239 -41.72 -13.86 52.12
CA GLY A 239 -43.13 -14.02 52.53
C GLY A 239 -43.47 -13.86 54.02
N ASN A 240 -42.49 -13.75 54.92
CA ASN A 240 -42.70 -13.79 56.36
C ASN A 240 -42.41 -12.43 57.01
N ASN A 241 -43.46 -11.77 57.49
CA ASN A 241 -43.37 -10.45 58.14
C ASN A 241 -43.80 -10.46 59.60
N VAL A 242 -43.15 -9.64 60.42
CA VAL A 242 -43.71 -9.05 61.65
C VAL A 242 -43.23 -7.59 61.76
N THR A 243 -44.09 -6.70 62.27
CA THR A 243 -43.92 -5.23 62.29
C THR A 243 -43.86 -4.65 63.71
N LEU A 244 -43.12 -3.55 63.93
CA LEU A 244 -43.50 -2.46 64.86
C LEU A 244 -42.59 -1.21 64.71
N GLU A 245 -43.10 -0.05 65.15
CA GLU A 245 -42.59 1.30 64.85
C GLU A 245 -42.04 2.03 66.10
N SER A 246 -41.19 3.05 65.91
CA SER A 246 -40.99 4.14 66.88
C SER A 246 -40.77 5.49 66.17
N ALA A 247 -41.60 6.49 66.48
CA ALA A 247 -41.82 7.63 65.58
C ALA A 247 -42.20 8.93 66.32
N ARG A 248 -41.23 9.68 66.86
CA ARG A 248 -41.47 11.06 67.33
C ARG A 248 -40.40 12.08 66.94
N ASP A 249 -39.11 11.79 67.16
CA ASP A 249 -38.08 12.82 66.94
C ASP A 249 -37.66 12.97 65.46
N ALA A 250 -37.98 11.99 64.61
CA ALA A 250 -37.90 12.14 63.16
C ALA A 250 -39.01 13.03 62.58
N GLU A 251 -40.14 13.17 63.29
CA GLU A 251 -41.36 13.76 62.71
C GLU A 251 -41.28 15.28 62.59
N LEU A 252 -40.62 15.98 63.51
CA LEU A 252 -40.43 17.44 63.41
C LEU A 252 -39.55 17.85 62.21
N LEU A 253 -38.50 17.08 61.91
CA LEU A 253 -37.66 17.28 60.72
C LEU A 253 -38.37 16.84 59.44
N ARG A 254 -39.19 15.79 59.51
CA ARG A 254 -40.02 15.30 58.40
C ARG A 254 -41.15 16.26 58.04
N VAL A 255 -41.76 16.95 59.00
CA VAL A 255 -42.82 17.96 58.76
C VAL A 255 -42.29 19.17 57.99
N GLU A 256 -41.10 19.70 58.32
CA GLU A 256 -40.52 20.82 57.58
C GLU A 256 -40.02 20.36 56.18
N ASN A 257 -39.51 19.13 56.06
CA ASN A 257 -39.15 18.54 54.76
C ASN A 257 -40.40 18.30 53.88
N MET A 258 -41.50 17.81 54.46
CA MET A 258 -42.81 17.69 53.77
C MET A 258 -43.35 19.03 53.29
N ARG A 259 -43.23 20.09 54.11
CA ARG A 259 -43.65 21.44 53.73
C ARG A 259 -42.86 21.97 52.52
N LEU A 260 -41.55 21.75 52.49
CA LEU A 260 -40.71 22.13 51.34
C LEU A 260 -40.97 21.25 50.10
N GLN A 261 -41.20 19.95 50.28
CA GLN A 261 -41.61 19.04 49.19
C GLN A 261 -42.96 19.45 48.57
N ALA A 262 -43.92 19.92 49.37
CA ALA A 262 -45.20 20.45 48.87
C ALA A 262 -45.05 21.76 48.07
N GLU A 263 -44.15 22.67 48.47
CA GLU A 263 -43.81 23.85 47.64
C GLU A 263 -43.15 23.43 46.31
N LEU A 264 -42.33 22.38 46.33
CA LEU A 264 -41.62 21.83 45.18
C LEU A 264 -42.59 21.18 44.17
N GLU A 265 -43.59 20.42 44.64
CA GLU A 265 -44.70 19.93 43.80
C GLU A 265 -45.54 21.08 43.23
N GLY A 266 -45.83 22.11 44.04
CA GLY A 266 -46.53 23.31 43.60
C GLY A 266 -45.76 24.14 42.55
N LEU A 267 -44.43 24.00 42.47
CA LEU A 267 -43.61 24.56 41.39
C LEU A 267 -43.59 23.65 40.16
N ARG A 268 -43.46 22.32 40.33
CA ARG A 268 -43.52 21.34 39.23
C ARG A 268 -44.84 21.41 38.45
N SER A 269 -45.99 21.48 39.13
CA SER A 269 -47.29 21.59 38.46
C SER A 269 -47.47 22.91 37.68
N ARG A 270 -46.89 24.02 38.16
CA ARG A 270 -46.88 25.30 37.42
C ARG A 270 -45.93 25.31 36.21
N LEU A 271 -44.79 24.63 36.32
CA LEU A 271 -43.89 24.36 35.18
C LEU A 271 -44.60 23.54 34.10
N GLU A 272 -45.29 22.48 34.50
CA GLU A 272 -46.05 21.59 33.62
C GLU A 272 -47.22 22.31 32.91
N MET A 273 -47.91 23.24 33.58
CA MET A 273 -48.90 24.11 32.91
C MET A 273 -48.27 25.06 31.89
N GLN A 274 -47.14 25.70 32.20
CA GLN A 274 -46.48 26.62 31.25
C GLN A 274 -45.86 25.91 30.05
N GLN A 275 -45.31 24.71 30.22
CA GLN A 275 -44.79 23.91 29.10
C GLN A 275 -45.89 23.57 28.08
N ASN A 276 -47.14 23.44 28.52
CA ASN A 276 -48.30 23.19 27.66
C ASN A 276 -48.93 24.46 27.05
N HIS A 277 -48.58 25.68 27.52
CA HIS A 277 -49.08 26.96 27.00
C HIS A 277 -47.94 27.88 26.53
N SER A 278 -47.36 27.52 25.38
CA SER A 278 -46.54 28.36 24.49
C SER A 278 -45.65 29.44 25.14
N GLY A 279 -44.49 29.05 25.71
CA GLY A 279 -43.50 30.02 26.19
C GLY A 279 -42.21 29.39 26.72
N ALA A 280 -41.29 28.98 25.83
CA ALA A 280 -40.06 28.27 26.19
C ALA A 280 -39.17 28.97 27.24
N LEU A 281 -39.20 30.31 27.30
CA LEU A 281 -38.40 31.10 28.25
C LEU A 281 -38.93 31.03 29.70
N GLY A 282 -40.24 30.92 29.88
CA GLY A 282 -40.86 30.82 31.22
C GLY A 282 -40.58 29.46 31.88
N ALA A 283 -40.64 28.39 31.08
CA ALA A 283 -40.30 27.04 31.52
C ALA A 283 -38.84 26.92 32.00
N ALA A 284 -37.89 27.54 31.28
CA ALA A 284 -36.47 27.51 31.66
C ALA A 284 -36.21 28.17 33.03
N MET A 285 -36.77 29.35 33.29
CA MET A 285 -36.60 30.05 34.59
C MET A 285 -37.27 29.34 35.77
N MET A 286 -38.34 28.57 35.52
CA MET A 286 -38.97 27.70 36.53
C MET A 286 -38.12 26.47 36.84
N GLN A 287 -37.45 25.90 35.82
CA GLN A 287 -36.60 24.72 35.97
C GLN A 287 -35.31 25.03 36.75
N GLU A 288 -34.69 26.19 36.55
CA GLU A 288 -33.53 26.63 37.35
C GLU A 288 -33.88 26.78 38.86
N LYS A 289 -35.09 27.28 39.18
CA LYS A 289 -35.59 27.36 40.56
C LYS A 289 -35.85 25.99 41.19
N LEU A 290 -36.23 24.99 40.38
CA LEU A 290 -36.44 23.62 40.84
C LEU A 290 -35.12 22.99 41.33
N GLU A 291 -34.07 23.08 40.52
CA GLU A 291 -32.75 22.53 40.84
C GLU A 291 -32.06 23.23 42.02
N ALA A 292 -32.42 24.49 42.30
CA ALA A 292 -31.94 25.23 43.47
C ALA A 292 -32.60 24.75 44.79
N GLN A 293 -33.88 24.34 44.73
CA GLN A 293 -34.60 23.74 45.87
C GLN A 293 -34.08 22.32 46.17
N GLU A 294 -33.88 21.49 45.13
CA GLU A 294 -33.38 20.11 45.28
C GLU A 294 -31.99 20.05 45.95
N ARG A 295 -31.10 20.99 45.61
CA ARG A 295 -29.79 21.15 46.29
C ARG A 295 -29.89 21.52 47.78
N LYS A 296 -30.96 22.21 48.19
CA LYS A 296 -31.17 22.62 49.59
C LYS A 296 -31.66 21.47 50.47
N ILE A 297 -32.44 20.55 49.90
CA ILE A 297 -32.90 19.32 50.58
C ILE A 297 -31.69 18.41 50.91
N ALA A 298 -30.80 18.17 49.96
CA ALA A 298 -29.61 17.34 50.15
C ALA A 298 -28.66 17.84 51.28
N ILE A 299 -28.58 19.16 51.49
CA ILE A 299 -27.77 19.75 52.57
C ILE A 299 -28.38 19.47 53.96
N LEU A 300 -29.72 19.44 54.07
CA LEU A 300 -30.42 19.11 55.32
C LEU A 300 -30.33 17.62 55.67
N GLU A 301 -30.32 16.74 54.67
CA GLU A 301 -30.11 15.29 54.87
C GLU A 301 -28.69 14.95 55.33
N LEU A 302 -27.68 15.73 54.92
CA LEU A 302 -26.30 15.61 55.43
C LEU A 302 -26.16 16.14 56.86
N ALA A 303 -26.93 17.15 57.25
CA ALA A 303 -26.92 17.71 58.60
C ALA A 303 -27.50 16.75 59.67
N SER A 304 -28.20 15.68 59.27
CA SER A 304 -28.80 14.70 60.19
C SER A 304 -27.83 13.60 60.68
N LYS A 305 -26.54 13.65 60.30
CA LYS A 305 -25.50 12.68 60.68
C LYS A 305 -24.35 13.39 61.41
N GLY A 306 -23.94 12.86 62.55
CA GLY A 306 -23.07 13.57 63.50
C GLY A 306 -21.64 13.84 63.00
N PRO A 307 -21.00 14.94 63.46
CA PRO A 307 -19.73 15.40 62.88
C PRO A 307 -18.49 14.55 63.21
N SER A 308 -18.55 13.62 64.17
CA SER A 308 -17.43 12.74 64.52
C SER A 308 -17.27 11.57 63.55
N GLU A 309 -18.38 10.94 63.15
CA GLU A 309 -18.39 9.79 62.24
C GLU A 309 -18.00 10.22 60.82
N ILE A 310 -18.56 11.34 60.35
CA ILE A 310 -18.21 11.94 59.04
C ILE A 310 -16.71 12.25 58.96
N ARG A 311 -16.11 12.80 60.02
CA ARG A 311 -14.68 13.16 60.03
C ARG A 311 -13.79 11.91 60.04
N ALA A 312 -14.15 10.88 60.80
CA ALA A 312 -13.42 9.61 60.84
C ALA A 312 -13.53 8.80 59.53
N GLU A 313 -14.64 8.90 58.81
CA GLU A 313 -14.84 8.22 57.53
C GLU A 313 -14.09 8.93 56.38
N LEU A 314 -14.11 10.27 56.37
CA LEU A 314 -13.36 11.08 55.40
C LEU A 314 -11.85 10.86 55.49
N GLU A 315 -11.31 10.84 56.72
CA GLU A 315 -9.87 10.69 56.97
C GLU A 315 -9.36 9.28 56.58
N ARG A 316 -10.15 8.22 56.83
CA ARG A 316 -9.87 6.86 56.34
C ARG A 316 -9.87 6.77 54.83
N LEU A 317 -10.83 7.42 54.15
CA LEU A 317 -10.92 7.40 52.70
C LEU A 317 -9.76 8.17 52.05
N GLN A 318 -9.33 9.29 52.62
CA GLN A 318 -8.15 10.04 52.13
C GLN A 318 -6.85 9.24 52.28
N ILE A 319 -6.65 8.55 53.40
CA ILE A 319 -5.48 7.67 53.61
C ILE A 319 -5.49 6.49 52.62
N SER A 320 -6.65 5.87 52.39
CA SER A 320 -6.80 4.77 51.43
C SER A 320 -6.48 5.22 50.00
N ASN A 321 -7.00 6.38 49.58
CA ASN A 321 -6.77 6.93 48.25
C ASN A 321 -5.30 7.32 48.01
N SER A 322 -4.62 7.90 49.02
CA SER A 322 -3.18 8.21 48.95
C SER A 322 -2.32 6.95 48.78
N ASN A 323 -2.69 5.86 49.44
CA ASN A 323 -1.97 4.59 49.31
C ASN A 323 -2.17 3.94 47.94
N ILE A 324 -3.39 3.99 47.38
CA ILE A 324 -3.71 3.49 46.03
C ILE A 324 -2.97 4.28 44.94
N GLN A 325 -2.87 5.61 45.08
CA GLN A 325 -2.09 6.43 44.14
C GLN A 325 -0.59 6.09 44.17
N LYS A 326 -0.02 5.86 45.36
CA LYS A 326 1.39 5.44 45.50
C LYS A 326 1.66 4.06 44.90
N THR A 327 0.72 3.11 45.01
CA THR A 327 0.90 1.78 44.38
C THR A 327 0.72 1.84 42.86
N ASN A 328 -0.18 2.67 42.33
CA ASN A 328 -0.32 2.85 40.89
C ASN A 328 0.94 3.47 40.26
N LEU A 329 1.46 4.57 40.81
CA LEU A 329 2.70 5.19 40.31
C LEU A 329 3.89 4.23 40.31
N ARG A 330 3.97 3.33 41.30
CA ARG A 330 5.00 2.29 41.36
C ARG A 330 4.81 1.23 40.27
N LEU A 331 3.58 0.79 40.01
CA LEU A 331 3.28 -0.19 38.95
C LEU A 331 3.45 0.41 37.55
N GLU A 332 3.22 1.72 37.38
CA GLU A 332 3.49 2.44 36.14
C GLU A 332 5.00 2.54 35.87
N ALA A 333 5.81 2.86 36.89
CA ALA A 333 7.28 2.83 36.79
C ALA A 333 7.80 1.42 36.45
N GLU A 334 7.35 0.38 37.17
CA GLU A 334 7.75 -1.01 36.90
C GLU A 334 7.31 -1.49 35.49
N ASN A 335 6.20 -0.97 34.93
CA ASN A 335 5.79 -1.24 33.55
C ASN A 335 6.64 -0.47 32.51
N LEU A 336 7.05 0.76 32.81
CA LEU A 336 7.88 1.57 31.91
C LEU A 336 9.29 0.98 31.75
N ASP A 337 9.91 0.54 32.85
CA ASP A 337 11.19 -0.18 32.82
C ASP A 337 11.08 -1.49 32.00
N LEU A 338 9.99 -2.25 32.20
CA LEU A 338 9.74 -3.47 31.41
C LEU A 338 9.50 -3.20 29.92
N GLN A 339 8.96 -2.04 29.55
CA GLN A 339 8.83 -1.61 28.15
C GLN A 339 10.19 -1.20 27.55
N LEU A 340 11.00 -0.43 28.29
CA LEU A 340 12.35 -0.04 27.88
C LEU A 340 13.26 -1.26 27.68
N ASP A 341 13.18 -2.27 28.55
CA ASP A 341 13.93 -3.52 28.40
C ASP A 341 13.43 -4.37 27.23
N LEU A 342 12.12 -4.39 26.96
CA LEU A 342 11.55 -5.02 25.76
C LEU A 342 12.00 -4.32 24.47
N GLU A 343 12.09 -2.98 24.47
CA GLU A 343 12.49 -2.20 23.31
C GLU A 343 14.00 -2.34 23.02
N LYS A 344 14.85 -2.33 24.06
CA LYS A 344 16.28 -2.67 23.94
C LYS A 344 16.46 -4.06 23.34
N ALA A 345 15.80 -5.08 23.91
CA ALA A 345 15.85 -6.44 23.37
C ALA A 345 15.35 -6.53 21.92
N SER A 346 14.32 -5.76 21.56
CA SER A 346 13.80 -5.70 20.19
C SER A 346 14.75 -5.05 19.19
N LYS A 347 15.67 -4.18 19.63
CA LYS A 347 16.67 -3.51 18.78
C LYS A 347 17.99 -4.27 18.71
N GLU A 348 18.41 -4.90 19.81
CA GLU A 348 19.67 -5.67 19.89
C GLU A 348 19.58 -7.02 19.17
N VAL A 349 18.43 -7.72 19.22
CA VAL A 349 18.30 -9.05 18.59
C VAL A 349 18.43 -9.02 17.05
N PRO A 350 17.84 -8.06 16.30
CA PRO A 350 18.09 -7.93 14.86
C PRO A 350 19.54 -7.58 14.54
N TYR A 351 20.15 -6.64 15.28
CA TYR A 351 21.53 -6.22 15.07
C TYR A 351 22.53 -7.37 15.28
N LEU A 352 22.36 -8.15 16.36
CA LEU A 352 23.15 -9.36 16.60
C LEU A 352 22.95 -10.43 15.52
N ARG A 353 21.74 -10.59 14.96
CA ARG A 353 21.52 -11.48 13.81
C ARG A 353 22.30 -11.03 12.59
N GLN A 354 22.24 -9.74 12.26
CA GLN A 354 22.92 -9.18 11.10
C GLN A 354 24.45 -9.25 11.22
N GLN A 355 25.00 -9.02 12.43
CA GLN A 355 26.43 -9.23 12.71
C GLN A 355 26.84 -10.71 12.58
N ILE A 356 26.02 -11.65 13.09
CA ILE A 356 26.24 -13.10 12.93
C ILE A 356 26.28 -13.47 11.44
N GLU A 357 25.30 -13.00 10.66
CA GLU A 357 25.16 -13.31 9.24
C GLU A 357 26.31 -12.71 8.40
N HIS A 358 26.74 -11.49 8.73
CA HIS A 358 27.92 -10.86 8.10
C HIS A 358 29.23 -11.59 8.45
N LEU A 359 29.45 -11.96 9.72
CA LEU A 359 30.62 -12.75 10.12
C LEU A 359 30.62 -14.15 9.50
N GLN A 360 29.45 -14.78 9.32
CA GLN A 360 29.32 -16.04 8.58
C GLN A 360 29.68 -15.86 7.10
N SER A 361 29.22 -14.78 6.46
CA SER A 361 29.58 -14.47 5.07
C SER A 361 31.09 -14.23 4.92
N TYR A 362 31.72 -13.53 5.87
CA TYR A 362 33.16 -13.27 5.86
C TYR A 362 33.99 -14.54 6.08
N VAL A 363 33.54 -15.41 7.01
CA VAL A 363 34.11 -16.77 7.19
C VAL A 363 34.00 -17.58 5.90
N ASN A 364 32.85 -17.56 5.21
CA ASN A 364 32.67 -18.28 3.95
C ASN A 364 33.60 -17.74 2.85
N ALA A 365 33.77 -16.42 2.75
CA ALA A 365 34.67 -15.77 1.78
C ALA A 365 36.14 -16.16 2.00
N LEU A 366 36.62 -16.15 3.25
CA LEU A 366 37.96 -16.61 3.61
C LEU A 366 38.15 -18.13 3.35
N GLN A 367 37.09 -18.92 3.52
CA GLN A 367 37.13 -20.34 3.16
C GLN A 367 37.22 -20.53 1.63
N SER A 368 36.51 -19.73 0.82
CA SER A 368 36.63 -19.78 -0.64
C SER A 368 38.03 -19.37 -1.12
N GLU A 369 38.61 -18.26 -0.63
CA GLU A 369 39.99 -17.86 -0.98
C GLU A 369 41.02 -18.95 -0.64
N ASN A 370 40.86 -19.62 0.52
CA ASN A 370 41.77 -20.69 0.93
C ASN A 370 41.61 -21.95 0.05
N SER A 371 40.40 -22.23 -0.47
CA SER A 371 40.17 -23.34 -1.42
C SER A 371 40.55 -23.01 -2.87
N GLU A 372 40.40 -21.77 -3.33
CA GLU A 372 40.82 -21.37 -4.68
C GLU A 372 42.35 -21.46 -4.86
N LYS A 373 43.12 -21.14 -3.81
CA LYS A 373 44.58 -21.38 -3.79
C LYS A 373 44.97 -22.85 -3.87
N HIS A 374 44.06 -23.77 -3.58
CA HIS A 374 44.28 -25.22 -3.72
C HIS A 374 43.68 -25.81 -5.02
N ALA A 375 43.03 -25.00 -5.86
CA ALA A 375 42.26 -25.45 -7.02
C ALA A 375 42.87 -25.14 -8.40
N GLN A 376 44.16 -24.77 -8.49
CA GLN A 376 44.90 -24.81 -9.75
C GLN A 376 45.60 -26.18 -9.95
N PRO A 377 45.56 -26.78 -11.15
CA PRO A 377 46.32 -28.00 -11.45
C PRO A 377 47.83 -27.75 -11.48
N THR A 378 48.50 -28.09 -10.38
CA THR A 378 49.87 -28.62 -10.28
C THR A 378 50.84 -28.37 -11.45
N THR A 379 51.85 -27.54 -11.21
CA THR A 379 53.23 -27.87 -11.61
C THR A 379 54.06 -28.04 -10.33
N GLN A 380 55.00 -28.99 -10.29
CA GLN A 380 55.76 -29.32 -9.08
C GLN A 380 56.65 -28.15 -8.63
N VAL A 381 56.21 -27.41 -7.60
CA VAL A 381 57.05 -26.54 -6.78
C VAL A 381 56.70 -26.79 -5.31
N ILE A 382 57.71 -26.99 -4.46
CA ILE A 382 57.52 -27.17 -3.03
C ILE A 382 57.12 -25.81 -2.43
N PRO A 383 55.96 -25.67 -1.76
CA PRO A 383 55.52 -24.39 -1.21
C PRO A 383 56.49 -23.88 -0.15
N THR A 384 56.71 -22.56 -0.13
CA THR A 384 57.70 -21.95 0.76
C THR A 384 57.25 -21.98 2.21
N ARG A 385 58.21 -21.96 3.15
CA ARG A 385 57.93 -22.06 4.60
C ARG A 385 57.04 -20.92 5.13
N ASP A 386 57.03 -19.77 4.45
CA ASP A 386 56.20 -18.62 4.79
C ASP A 386 54.77 -18.71 4.23
N GLU A 387 54.55 -19.38 3.09
CA GLU A 387 53.21 -19.66 2.56
C GLU A 387 52.45 -20.67 3.45
N ILE A 388 53.14 -21.73 3.90
CA ILE A 388 52.60 -22.71 4.85
C ILE A 388 52.22 -22.02 6.17
N LYS A 389 53.04 -21.07 6.64
CA LYS A 389 52.72 -20.23 7.81
C LYS A 389 51.48 -19.37 7.59
N LYS A 390 51.39 -18.65 6.46
CA LYS A 390 50.24 -17.78 6.16
C LYS A 390 48.92 -18.55 6.05
N ASN A 391 48.90 -19.71 5.38
CA ASN A 391 47.69 -20.55 5.35
C ASN A 391 47.35 -21.06 6.75
N SER A 392 48.33 -21.48 7.56
CA SER A 392 48.09 -21.89 8.96
C SER A 392 47.54 -20.74 9.83
N GLU A 393 47.94 -19.49 9.60
CA GLU A 393 47.42 -18.31 10.30
C GLU A 393 46.01 -17.94 9.82
N LEU A 394 45.72 -18.08 8.52
CA LEU A 394 44.39 -17.87 7.95
C LEU A 394 43.38 -18.89 8.49
N GLU A 395 43.75 -20.18 8.53
CA GLU A 395 42.92 -21.26 9.09
C GLU A 395 42.64 -21.07 10.59
N ARG A 396 43.65 -20.64 11.37
CA ARG A 396 43.46 -20.27 12.79
C ARG A 396 42.51 -19.08 12.93
N THR A 397 42.58 -18.09 12.04
CA THR A 397 41.71 -16.92 12.05
C THR A 397 40.27 -17.29 11.71
N VAL A 398 40.06 -18.11 10.67
CA VAL A 398 38.74 -18.67 10.30
C VAL A 398 38.15 -19.50 11.44
N PHE A 399 38.96 -20.32 12.13
CA PHE A 399 38.52 -21.11 13.29
C PHE A 399 38.10 -20.23 14.47
N MET A 400 38.88 -19.19 14.79
CA MET A 400 38.54 -18.23 15.85
C MET A 400 37.25 -17.46 15.53
N LEU A 401 37.07 -17.01 14.29
CA LEU A 401 35.85 -16.33 13.83
C LEU A 401 34.61 -17.22 13.90
N LYS A 402 34.70 -18.50 13.50
CA LYS A 402 33.61 -19.47 13.69
C LYS A 402 33.21 -19.61 15.17
N LYS A 403 34.19 -19.68 16.08
CA LYS A 403 33.94 -19.80 17.52
C LYS A 403 33.33 -18.53 18.13
N VAL A 404 33.58 -17.35 17.55
CA VAL A 404 32.90 -16.10 17.90
C VAL A 404 31.45 -16.11 17.40
N VAL A 405 31.21 -16.53 16.15
CA VAL A 405 29.87 -16.72 15.59
C VAL A 405 29.02 -17.68 16.42
N GLU A 406 29.58 -18.83 16.81
CA GLU A 406 28.89 -19.81 17.68
C GLU A 406 28.52 -19.22 19.05
N LYS A 407 29.42 -18.44 19.66
CA LYS A 407 29.12 -17.75 20.93
C LYS A 407 28.02 -16.70 20.77
N LEU A 408 28.05 -15.90 19.70
CA LEU A 408 27.01 -14.91 19.42
C LEU A 408 25.65 -15.59 19.12
N GLN A 409 25.65 -16.72 18.41
CA GLN A 409 24.44 -17.52 18.18
C GLN A 409 23.90 -18.15 19.47
N ALA A 410 24.78 -18.61 20.37
CA ALA A 410 24.40 -19.11 21.69
C ALA A 410 23.81 -17.99 22.57
N GLU A 411 24.39 -16.79 22.57
CA GLU A 411 23.86 -15.66 23.33
C GLU A 411 22.54 -15.14 22.74
N ASN A 412 22.41 -15.08 21.41
CA ASN A 412 21.13 -14.78 20.73
C ASN A 412 20.03 -15.80 21.11
N LYS A 413 20.38 -17.09 21.14
CA LYS A 413 19.47 -18.16 21.60
C LYS A 413 19.14 -18.03 23.10
N ARG A 414 20.08 -17.57 23.93
CA ARG A 414 19.90 -17.34 25.36
C ARG A 414 19.01 -16.12 25.65
N LEU A 415 19.17 -15.03 24.92
CA LEU A 415 18.30 -13.85 24.95
C LEU A 415 16.86 -14.21 24.54
N MET A 416 16.70 -15.01 23.48
CA MET A 416 15.38 -15.52 23.06
C MET A 416 14.74 -16.47 24.09
N ASN A 417 15.56 -17.26 24.80
CA ASN A 417 15.11 -18.19 25.85
C ASN A 417 15.04 -17.57 27.27
N GLY A 418 15.42 -16.30 27.44
CA GLY A 418 15.47 -15.62 28.74
C GLY A 418 14.12 -15.35 29.39
N LYS A 419 13.01 -15.64 28.69
CA LYS A 419 11.67 -15.60 29.26
C LYS A 419 11.46 -16.81 30.18
N ARG A 420 11.36 -16.55 31.49
CA ARG A 420 10.72 -17.49 32.43
C ARG A 420 9.37 -17.95 31.84
N PRO A 421 8.96 -19.22 32.02
CA PRO A 421 7.79 -19.78 31.32
C PRO A 421 6.54 -18.92 31.44
N LEU A 422 5.83 -18.72 30.31
CA LEU A 422 4.60 -17.91 30.26
C LEU A 422 3.44 -18.50 31.08
N SER A 423 3.56 -19.71 31.63
CA SER A 423 2.55 -20.36 32.48
C SER A 423 2.15 -19.50 33.68
N ASP A 424 3.11 -18.86 34.33
CA ASP A 424 2.91 -18.33 35.68
C ASP A 424 2.32 -16.91 35.68
N ARG A 425 2.60 -16.12 34.63
CA ARG A 425 1.99 -14.78 34.45
C ARG A 425 0.52 -14.87 34.02
N VAL A 426 0.16 -15.85 33.18
CA VAL A 426 -1.24 -16.09 32.77
C VAL A 426 -2.09 -16.55 33.96
N ALA A 427 -1.51 -17.32 34.89
CA ALA A 427 -2.20 -17.76 36.11
C ALA A 427 -2.62 -16.57 37.02
N SER A 428 -1.77 -15.56 37.19
CA SER A 428 -2.05 -14.44 38.10
C SER A 428 -3.11 -13.46 37.57
N ALA A 429 -3.01 -13.07 36.29
CA ALA A 429 -4.04 -12.26 35.63
C ALA A 429 -5.40 -13.00 35.55
N GLY A 430 -5.38 -14.32 35.35
CA GLY A 430 -6.56 -15.17 35.44
C GLY A 430 -7.19 -15.22 36.83
N LYS A 431 -6.38 -15.05 37.90
CA LYS A 431 -6.86 -15.06 39.30
C LYS A 431 -7.63 -13.77 39.62
N LEU A 432 -7.04 -12.61 39.36
CA LEU A 432 -7.66 -11.29 39.56
C LEU A 432 -8.94 -11.11 38.73
N LYS A 433 -8.97 -11.62 37.49
CA LYS A 433 -10.17 -11.55 36.65
C LYS A 433 -11.32 -12.39 37.23
N ARG A 434 -11.04 -13.62 37.69
CA ARG A 434 -12.05 -14.46 38.38
C ARG A 434 -12.53 -13.87 39.71
N GLU A 435 -11.71 -13.07 40.38
CA GLU A 435 -12.02 -12.43 41.67
C GLU A 435 -12.86 -11.16 41.48
N ASN A 436 -12.53 -10.33 40.48
CA ASN A 436 -13.36 -9.21 40.04
C ASN A 436 -14.69 -9.69 39.46
N ASP A 437 -14.69 -10.79 38.70
CA ASP A 437 -15.91 -11.50 38.31
C ASP A 437 -16.69 -11.82 39.59
N LYS A 438 -16.17 -12.66 40.50
CA LYS A 438 -16.77 -13.00 41.81
C LYS A 438 -17.28 -11.85 42.71
N LEU A 439 -16.77 -10.62 42.63
CA LEU A 439 -17.20 -9.50 43.47
C LEU A 439 -18.30 -8.62 42.85
N LYS A 440 -18.12 -8.28 41.57
CA LYS A 440 -19.19 -7.68 40.74
C LYS A 440 -20.37 -8.63 40.61
N ASP A 441 -20.06 -9.89 40.85
CA ASP A 441 -20.98 -10.96 41.03
C ASP A 441 -21.71 -10.92 42.39
N GLN A 442 -21.24 -10.30 43.47
CA GLN A 442 -21.91 -10.39 44.78
C GLN A 442 -22.99 -9.32 45.06
N CYS A 443 -22.87 -8.06 44.66
CA CYS A 443 -23.67 -6.94 45.22
C CYS A 443 -25.11 -6.69 44.67
N GLY A 444 -25.65 -7.58 43.85
CA GLY A 444 -26.98 -7.50 43.20
C GLY A 444 -27.69 -8.84 43.10
N GLN A 445 -27.03 -9.87 43.64
CA GLN A 445 -27.69 -10.93 44.35
C GLN A 445 -28.42 -10.23 45.52
N TYR A 446 -27.76 -9.22 46.12
CA TYR A 446 -28.31 -8.30 47.13
C TYR A 446 -29.56 -7.57 46.61
N ALA A 447 -29.45 -6.90 45.47
CA ALA A 447 -30.52 -6.13 44.81
C ALA A 447 -31.81 -6.94 44.59
N GLU A 448 -31.76 -8.12 43.99
CA GLU A 448 -32.99 -8.89 43.80
C GLU A 448 -33.57 -9.44 45.10
N LYS A 449 -32.73 -9.71 46.12
CA LYS A 449 -33.22 -10.06 47.45
C LYS A 449 -33.59 -8.81 48.28
N ILE A 450 -33.54 -7.62 47.70
CA ILE A 450 -34.24 -6.42 48.18
C ILE A 450 -35.60 -6.38 47.48
N CYS A 451 -35.66 -6.28 46.15
CA CYS A 451 -36.89 -6.18 45.35
C CYS A 451 -38.11 -7.00 45.84
N ARG A 452 -37.99 -8.34 45.89
CA ARG A 452 -39.10 -9.19 46.33
C ARG A 452 -39.44 -9.11 47.86
N LEU A 453 -38.56 -8.55 48.71
CA LEU A 453 -38.69 -8.46 50.20
C LEU A 453 -39.77 -7.41 50.48
N GLU A 454 -39.71 -6.35 49.68
CA GLU A 454 -40.68 -5.27 49.59
C GLU A 454 -42.03 -5.79 49.05
N GLN A 455 -42.03 -6.75 48.11
CA GLN A 455 -43.26 -7.38 47.59
C GLN A 455 -43.99 -8.22 48.65
N ASP A 456 -43.27 -8.95 49.49
CA ASP A 456 -43.89 -9.75 50.53
C ASP A 456 -44.28 -8.92 51.76
N LEU A 457 -43.54 -7.83 52.07
CA LEU A 457 -43.91 -6.84 53.11
C LEU A 457 -45.27 -6.17 52.88
N LEU A 458 -45.77 -6.21 51.63
CA LEU A 458 -47.10 -5.74 51.23
C LEU A 458 -48.23 -6.70 51.63
N HIS A 459 -47.98 -8.01 51.81
CA HIS A 459 -49.06 -9.00 51.94
C HIS A 459 -49.54 -9.30 53.37
N VAL A 460 -48.75 -9.00 54.41
CA VAL A 460 -49.07 -9.35 55.81
C VAL A 460 -49.56 -8.15 56.64
N LYS A 461 -49.42 -6.91 56.13
CA LYS A 461 -49.88 -5.68 56.82
C LYS A 461 -51.41 -5.56 56.99
N SER A 462 -52.20 -6.54 56.54
CA SER A 462 -53.67 -6.50 56.53
C SER A 462 -54.37 -7.15 57.72
N SER A 463 -53.67 -7.81 58.65
CA SER A 463 -54.29 -8.57 59.76
C SER A 463 -53.68 -8.23 61.13
N LYS A 464 -54.52 -7.96 62.14
CA LYS A 464 -54.14 -7.39 63.45
C LYS A 464 -53.73 -8.42 64.53
N SER A 465 -53.05 -7.87 65.56
CA SER A 465 -53.16 -8.12 67.02
C SER A 465 -52.19 -9.05 67.79
N VAL A 466 -51.33 -8.39 68.59
CA VAL A 466 -51.08 -8.57 70.06
C VAL A 466 -50.33 -9.80 70.63
N SER A 467 -49.27 -9.47 71.40
CA SER A 467 -48.67 -10.14 72.60
C SER A 467 -47.49 -11.14 72.51
N PHE A 468 -46.43 -10.81 73.28
CA PHE A 468 -45.49 -11.64 74.09
C PHE A 468 -44.95 -13.00 73.59
N CYS A 469 -43.61 -13.14 73.41
CA CYS A 469 -42.78 -14.15 74.12
C CYS A 469 -41.24 -14.03 73.92
N THR A 470 -40.50 -15.02 74.45
CA THR A 470 -39.11 -15.09 74.96
C THR A 470 -37.90 -15.16 73.99
N LYS A 471 -36.69 -15.05 74.59
CA LYS A 471 -35.33 -15.06 73.99
C LYS A 471 -34.96 -16.21 73.02
N SER A 472 -35.75 -17.28 72.87
CA SER A 472 -35.35 -18.45 72.06
C SER A 472 -35.53 -18.28 70.54
N GLU A 473 -36.21 -17.22 70.10
CA GLU A 473 -36.58 -17.05 68.68
C GLU A 473 -35.64 -16.09 67.92
N SER A 474 -34.88 -15.27 68.65
CA SER A 474 -33.86 -14.34 68.14
C SER A 474 -32.85 -15.01 67.19
N ASP A 475 -32.35 -16.19 67.57
CA ASP A 475 -31.24 -16.84 66.88
C ASP A 475 -31.66 -17.48 65.54
N LYS A 476 -32.94 -17.86 65.39
CA LYS A 476 -33.48 -18.41 64.13
C LYS A 476 -33.68 -17.32 63.08
N VAL A 477 -34.07 -16.12 63.49
CA VAL A 477 -34.23 -14.97 62.59
C VAL A 477 -32.87 -14.51 62.07
N ALA A 478 -31.85 -14.46 62.93
CA ALA A 478 -30.48 -14.13 62.52
C ALA A 478 -29.93 -15.11 61.45
N ALA A 479 -30.14 -16.43 61.63
CA ALA A 479 -29.71 -17.44 60.66
C ALA A 479 -30.41 -17.29 59.29
N LEU A 480 -31.71 -16.99 59.28
CA LEU A 480 -32.45 -16.72 58.05
C LEU A 480 -32.02 -15.42 57.38
N TYR A 481 -31.60 -14.40 58.12
CA TYR A 481 -31.02 -13.17 57.56
C TYR A 481 -29.60 -13.36 57.00
N ASP A 482 -28.80 -14.28 57.54
CA ASP A 482 -27.48 -14.65 57.00
C ASP A 482 -27.61 -15.52 55.74
N GLU A 483 -28.53 -16.51 55.71
CA GLU A 483 -28.89 -17.17 54.45
C GLU A 483 -29.60 -16.18 53.49
N LEU A 484 -30.31 -15.17 54.03
CA LEU A 484 -30.78 -14.03 53.25
C LEU A 484 -29.57 -13.38 52.58
N SER A 485 -28.57 -12.96 53.34
CA SER A 485 -27.31 -12.38 52.88
C SER A 485 -26.61 -13.27 51.85
N LYS A 486 -26.55 -14.59 52.02
CA LYS A 486 -25.79 -15.49 51.12
C LYS A 486 -26.43 -15.81 49.77
N VAL A 487 -27.75 -15.78 49.62
CA VAL A 487 -28.41 -15.72 48.28
C VAL A 487 -28.74 -14.26 47.88
N LYS A 488 -28.54 -13.30 48.79
CA LYS A 488 -28.13 -11.93 48.45
C LYS A 488 -26.67 -11.90 48.00
N GLU A 489 -25.99 -13.03 48.07
CA GLU A 489 -24.62 -13.23 47.64
C GLU A 489 -24.53 -14.43 46.65
N GLN A 490 -25.66 -14.82 45.99
CA GLN A 490 -25.83 -15.72 44.80
C GLN A 490 -27.07 -15.32 43.91
N LEU A 491 -26.90 -14.88 42.64
CA LEU A 491 -27.67 -13.78 41.98
C LEU A 491 -26.86 -12.82 41.03
N GLN A 492 -26.36 -11.63 41.48
CA GLN A 492 -25.52 -10.68 40.65
C GLN A 492 -24.37 -11.37 39.96
N SER A 493 -24.01 -12.58 40.38
CA SER A 493 -22.93 -13.38 39.85
C SER A 493 -23.29 -13.88 38.52
N LYS A 494 -24.48 -14.46 38.54
CA LYS A 494 -25.16 -14.86 37.36
C LYS A 494 -25.62 -13.61 36.58
N THR A 495 -25.75 -12.42 37.18
CA THR A 495 -25.99 -11.14 36.46
C THR A 495 -24.73 -10.51 35.82
N THR A 496 -23.57 -10.47 36.47
CA THR A 496 -22.44 -9.63 36.08
C THR A 496 -21.33 -10.43 35.39
N LEU A 497 -21.17 -11.72 35.68
CA LEU A 497 -20.59 -12.64 34.69
C LEU A 497 -21.42 -12.60 33.42
N LEU A 498 -22.76 -12.57 33.50
CA LEU A 498 -23.61 -12.49 32.31
C LEU A 498 -23.40 -11.18 31.54
N ASP A 499 -23.35 -10.03 32.20
CA ASP A 499 -23.01 -8.75 31.54
C ASP A 499 -21.60 -8.77 30.93
N LYS A 500 -20.61 -9.31 31.65
CA LYS A 500 -19.23 -9.44 31.15
C LYS A 500 -19.13 -10.40 29.97
N VAL A 501 -19.85 -11.52 29.98
CA VAL A 501 -19.90 -12.49 28.88
C VAL A 501 -20.68 -11.91 27.69
N LYS A 502 -21.74 -11.12 27.91
CA LYS A 502 -22.44 -10.36 26.85
C LYS A 502 -21.53 -9.34 26.18
N VAL A 503 -20.71 -8.60 26.94
CA VAL A 503 -19.67 -7.70 26.38
C VAL A 503 -18.59 -8.48 25.61
N LEU A 504 -18.16 -9.65 26.09
CA LEU A 504 -17.20 -10.49 25.38
C LEU A 504 -17.78 -11.09 24.09
N LEU A 505 -19.03 -11.52 24.09
CA LEU A 505 -19.74 -11.99 22.90
C LEU A 505 -19.89 -10.86 21.88
N HIS A 506 -20.23 -9.64 22.32
CA HIS A 506 -20.31 -8.48 21.43
C HIS A 506 -18.95 -8.17 20.78
N ARG A 507 -17.86 -8.14 21.57
CA ARG A 507 -16.48 -7.96 21.05
C ARG A 507 -16.06 -9.09 20.09
N ALA A 508 -16.46 -10.33 20.37
CA ALA A 508 -16.22 -11.46 19.47
C ALA A 508 -16.99 -11.31 18.15
N ALA A 509 -18.25 -10.90 18.19
CA ALA A 509 -19.07 -10.63 17.00
C ALA A 509 -18.52 -9.44 16.17
N THR A 510 -18.03 -8.37 16.81
CA THR A 510 -17.34 -7.28 16.10
C THR A 510 -16.08 -7.79 15.40
N LYS A 511 -15.27 -8.62 16.07
CA LYS A 511 -14.06 -9.20 15.46
C LYS A 511 -14.37 -10.21 14.34
N GLU A 512 -15.43 -11.00 14.50
CA GLU A 512 -15.96 -11.89 13.46
C GLU A 512 -16.37 -11.09 12.22
N LYS A 513 -17.09 -9.97 12.40
CA LYS A 513 -17.44 -9.05 11.31
C LYS A 513 -16.21 -8.47 10.59
N MET A 514 -15.22 -7.99 11.34
CA MET A 514 -13.97 -7.46 10.76
C MET A 514 -13.22 -8.51 9.95
N LEU A 515 -13.16 -9.76 10.41
CA LEU A 515 -12.51 -10.86 9.68
C LEU A 515 -13.31 -11.27 8.44
N LEU A 516 -14.65 -11.24 8.48
CA LEU A 516 -15.49 -11.46 7.30
C LEU A 516 -15.28 -10.35 6.25
N GLU A 517 -15.14 -9.09 6.66
CA GLU A 517 -14.80 -7.97 5.79
C GLU A 517 -13.37 -8.13 5.20
N GLU A 518 -12.37 -8.53 5.99
CA GLU A 518 -11.00 -8.81 5.53
C GLU A 518 -10.96 -10.01 4.55
N ILE A 519 -11.69 -11.09 4.84
CA ILE A 519 -11.84 -12.26 3.97
C ILE A 519 -12.56 -11.88 2.66
N SER A 520 -13.55 -11.00 2.71
CA SER A 520 -14.23 -10.48 1.51
C SER A 520 -13.27 -9.64 0.65
N LEU A 521 -12.43 -8.80 1.27
CA LEU A 521 -11.42 -8.00 0.57
C LEU A 521 -10.38 -8.90 -0.13
N LEU A 522 -9.86 -9.91 0.59
CA LEU A 522 -8.91 -10.89 0.05
C LEU A 522 -9.53 -11.74 -1.08
N LYS A 523 -10.82 -12.09 -0.99
CA LYS A 523 -11.57 -12.77 -2.07
C LYS A 523 -11.77 -11.87 -3.28
N GLY A 524 -12.04 -10.58 -3.09
CA GLY A 524 -12.10 -9.59 -4.16
C GLY A 524 -10.76 -9.43 -4.89
N GLN A 525 -9.65 -9.33 -4.15
CA GLN A 525 -8.29 -9.31 -4.70
C GLN A 525 -7.97 -10.57 -5.53
N MET A 526 -8.44 -11.74 -5.09
CA MET A 526 -8.31 -12.98 -5.87
C MET A 526 -9.16 -13.03 -7.15
N GLN A 527 -10.19 -12.19 -7.28
CA GLN A 527 -11.06 -12.13 -8.47
C GLN A 527 -10.61 -11.05 -9.48
N THR A 528 -9.86 -10.03 -9.05
CA THR A 528 -9.47 -8.89 -9.91
C THR A 528 -8.13 -9.05 -10.63
N GLU A 529 -7.32 -10.06 -10.31
CA GLU A 529 -5.96 -10.23 -10.87
C GLU A 529 -5.87 -11.33 -11.96
N GLY A 530 -6.96 -11.57 -12.68
CA GLY A 530 -6.95 -12.18 -14.01
C GLY A 530 -6.87 -11.09 -15.08
N GLY A 531 -5.65 -10.72 -15.50
CA GLY A 531 -5.42 -9.48 -16.23
C GLY A 531 -6.18 -9.31 -17.56
N THR A 532 -6.89 -8.20 -17.68
CA THR A 532 -7.25 -7.52 -18.94
C THR A 532 -7.19 -6.01 -18.70
N VAL A 533 -7.20 -5.21 -19.77
CA VAL A 533 -7.44 -3.76 -19.66
C VAL A 533 -8.76 -3.57 -18.91
N ALA A 534 -8.85 -2.55 -18.05
CA ALA A 534 -10.09 -2.24 -17.35
C ALA A 534 -11.12 -1.73 -18.37
N GLU A 535 -11.83 -2.67 -19.01
CA GLU A 535 -12.96 -2.38 -19.86
C GLU A 535 -14.04 -1.72 -19.01
N VAL A 536 -14.31 -0.48 -19.39
CA VAL A 536 -15.40 0.31 -18.85
C VAL A 536 -16.70 -0.43 -19.19
N SER A 537 -17.39 -0.93 -18.16
CA SER A 537 -18.51 -1.88 -18.25
C SER A 537 -19.54 -1.53 -19.34
N GLU A 538 -20.10 -2.57 -19.96
CA GLU A 538 -21.22 -2.52 -20.94
C GLU A 538 -22.57 -2.09 -20.32
N GLY A 539 -22.55 -1.19 -19.34
CA GLY A 539 -23.76 -0.51 -18.86
C GLY A 539 -24.22 0.56 -19.84
N ASP A 540 -25.45 1.06 -19.66
CA ASP A 540 -26.01 2.11 -20.52
C ASP A 540 -25.07 3.32 -20.57
N ARG A 541 -24.72 3.75 -21.79
CA ARG A 541 -23.89 4.94 -22.04
C ARG A 541 -24.75 6.10 -22.52
N LEU A 542 -24.39 7.30 -22.09
CA LEU A 542 -24.96 8.54 -22.60
C LEU A 542 -23.84 9.46 -23.08
N GLU A 543 -24.11 10.17 -24.16
CA GLU A 543 -23.27 11.27 -24.61
C GLU A 543 -23.29 12.39 -23.54
N MET A 544 -22.14 12.65 -22.91
CA MET A 544 -22.00 13.65 -21.86
C MET A 544 -20.78 14.54 -22.13
N ASN A 545 -20.95 15.84 -21.90
CA ASN A 545 -19.81 16.73 -21.71
C ASN A 545 -19.22 16.59 -20.29
N MET A 546 -18.06 17.23 -20.03
CA MET A 546 -17.34 16.98 -18.78
C MET A 546 -18.09 17.50 -17.54
N TYR A 547 -18.84 18.61 -17.62
CA TYR A 547 -19.65 19.05 -16.46
C TYR A 547 -20.83 18.12 -16.19
N GLN A 548 -21.44 17.52 -17.24
CA GLN A 548 -22.50 16.52 -17.10
C GLN A 548 -21.97 15.23 -16.48
N ALA A 549 -20.78 14.77 -16.90
CA ALA A 549 -20.14 13.60 -16.31
C ALA A 549 -19.81 13.80 -14.82
N ILE A 550 -19.32 14.99 -14.45
CA ILE A 550 -19.11 15.38 -13.04
C ILE A 550 -20.45 15.41 -12.28
N ASN A 551 -21.50 16.02 -12.84
CA ASN A 551 -22.83 16.04 -12.23
C ASN A 551 -23.38 14.62 -11.99
N ASN A 552 -23.22 13.73 -12.96
CA ASN A 552 -23.65 12.33 -12.86
C ASN A 552 -22.81 11.51 -11.86
N ALA A 553 -21.51 11.81 -11.71
CA ALA A 553 -20.69 11.25 -10.64
C ALA A 553 -21.18 11.69 -9.25
N LEU A 554 -21.46 12.98 -9.08
CA LEU A 554 -21.99 13.55 -7.84
C LEU A 554 -23.39 13.00 -7.50
N ASP A 555 -24.25 12.81 -8.51
CA ASP A 555 -25.55 12.14 -8.39
C ASP A 555 -25.39 10.69 -7.89
N THR A 556 -24.46 9.94 -8.48
CA THR A 556 -24.13 8.56 -8.08
C THR A 556 -23.68 8.50 -6.62
N VAL A 557 -22.85 9.43 -6.16
CA VAL A 557 -22.39 9.50 -4.76
C VAL A 557 -23.54 9.84 -3.81
N LEU A 558 -24.33 10.87 -4.11
CA LEU A 558 -25.44 11.29 -3.26
C LEU A 558 -26.52 10.21 -3.14
N GLY A 559 -26.76 9.47 -4.23
CA GLY A 559 -27.69 8.33 -4.26
C GLY A 559 -27.23 7.13 -3.42
N LYS A 560 -25.94 6.78 -3.47
CA LYS A 560 -25.42 5.56 -2.81
C LYS A 560 -24.98 5.77 -1.36
N ASP A 561 -24.40 6.92 -1.03
CA ASP A 561 -23.92 7.24 0.31
C ASP A 561 -24.81 8.29 0.97
N GLN A 562 -25.57 7.91 2.01
CA GLN A 562 -26.43 8.83 2.76
C GLN A 562 -25.66 9.80 3.67
N THR A 563 -24.36 9.57 3.88
CA THR A 563 -23.48 10.47 4.64
C THR A 563 -22.84 11.56 3.79
N SER A 564 -22.98 11.49 2.46
CA SER A 564 -22.31 12.42 1.55
C SER A 564 -23.03 13.76 1.42
N MET A 565 -22.22 14.81 1.29
CA MET A 565 -22.64 16.21 1.24
C MET A 565 -21.75 17.01 0.28
N ILE A 566 -22.36 17.90 -0.49
CA ILE A 566 -21.69 18.82 -1.42
C ILE A 566 -21.91 20.24 -0.92
N PHE A 567 -20.83 20.99 -0.78
CA PHE A 567 -20.88 22.36 -0.27
C PHE A 567 -19.76 23.20 -0.87
N GLY A 568 -19.98 24.51 -0.88
CA GLY A 568 -19.09 25.51 -1.46
C GLY A 568 -19.89 26.75 -1.84
N GLU A 569 -19.25 27.69 -2.52
CA GLU A 569 -19.94 28.87 -3.03
C GLU A 569 -20.85 28.48 -4.21
N ASP A 570 -22.09 28.98 -4.20
CA ASP A 570 -23.07 28.87 -5.30
C ASP A 570 -23.51 27.47 -5.78
N VAL A 571 -22.98 26.39 -5.20
CA VAL A 571 -23.36 25.00 -5.55
C VAL A 571 -24.87 24.71 -5.39
N GLY A 572 -25.56 25.45 -4.52
CA GLY A 572 -26.96 25.25 -4.19
C GLY A 572 -27.98 25.67 -5.25
N PHE A 573 -27.58 26.37 -6.33
CA PHE A 573 -28.41 26.50 -7.54
C PHE A 573 -27.88 25.65 -8.72
N GLY A 574 -26.70 25.06 -8.55
CA GLY A 574 -26.01 24.25 -9.54
C GLY A 574 -24.55 24.63 -9.80
N GLY A 575 -24.03 25.65 -9.13
CA GLY A 575 -22.67 26.15 -9.31
C GLY A 575 -22.50 26.95 -10.61
N VAL A 576 -21.48 27.82 -10.65
CA VAL A 576 -21.23 28.71 -11.80
C VAL A 576 -20.94 27.94 -13.09
N PHE A 577 -20.38 26.73 -12.99
CA PHE A 577 -20.13 25.81 -14.12
C PHE A 577 -21.24 24.78 -14.37
N ARG A 578 -22.34 24.81 -13.62
CA ARG A 578 -23.48 23.84 -13.67
C ARG A 578 -23.17 22.41 -13.21
N CYS A 579 -22.01 22.14 -12.62
CA CYS A 579 -21.61 20.81 -12.14
C CYS A 579 -22.56 20.21 -11.09
N THR A 580 -23.31 21.02 -10.33
CA THR A 580 -24.19 20.56 -9.24
C THR A 580 -25.68 20.77 -9.52
N VAL A 581 -26.06 21.12 -10.76
CA VAL A 581 -27.45 21.46 -11.12
C VAL A 581 -28.42 20.30 -10.82
N GLY A 582 -29.61 20.62 -10.31
CA GLY A 582 -30.67 19.65 -9.94
C GLY A 582 -30.39 18.80 -8.69
N LEU A 583 -29.13 18.68 -8.23
CA LEU A 583 -28.78 17.80 -7.10
C LEU A 583 -29.42 18.26 -5.78
N ARG A 584 -29.56 19.57 -5.57
CA ARG A 584 -30.22 20.11 -4.37
C ARG A 584 -31.71 19.79 -4.32
N ASP A 585 -32.39 19.81 -5.46
CA ASP A 585 -33.81 19.50 -5.54
C ASP A 585 -34.05 17.99 -5.33
N LYS A 586 -33.13 17.15 -5.84
CA LYS A 586 -33.16 15.68 -5.70
C LYS A 586 -32.79 15.18 -4.30
N TYR A 587 -31.79 15.78 -3.63
CA TYR A 587 -31.22 15.30 -2.36
C TYR A 587 -31.44 16.22 -1.15
N GLY A 588 -32.02 17.40 -1.37
CA GLY A 588 -32.41 18.35 -0.35
C GLY A 588 -31.30 19.29 0.12
N LYS A 589 -31.73 20.45 0.62
CA LYS A 589 -30.88 21.56 1.13
C LYS A 589 -29.94 21.24 2.30
N GLN A 590 -30.01 20.04 2.86
CA GLN A 590 -29.11 19.58 3.93
C GLN A 590 -27.89 18.82 3.39
N ARG A 591 -27.95 18.38 2.12
CA ARG A 591 -26.91 17.60 1.45
C ARG A 591 -26.24 18.34 0.30
N VAL A 592 -26.90 19.35 -0.28
CA VAL A 592 -26.32 20.28 -1.25
C VAL A 592 -26.65 21.71 -0.82
N PHE A 593 -25.66 22.50 -0.42
CA PHE A 593 -25.87 23.82 0.17
C PHE A 593 -24.72 24.81 -0.05
N ASN A 594 -25.05 26.10 -0.08
CA ASN A 594 -24.06 27.17 -0.17
C ASN A 594 -23.36 27.38 1.18
N THR A 595 -22.05 27.64 1.13
CA THR A 595 -21.28 28.20 2.25
C THR A 595 -21.25 29.73 2.20
N PRO A 596 -20.80 30.40 3.26
CA PRO A 596 -20.24 31.75 3.14
C PRO A 596 -19.07 31.77 2.15
N LEU A 597 -18.76 32.95 1.60
CA LEU A 597 -17.65 33.18 0.67
C LEU A 597 -16.34 33.25 1.48
N CYS A 598 -15.65 32.12 1.62
CA CYS A 598 -14.48 31.94 2.49
C CYS A 598 -13.85 30.54 2.32
N GLU A 599 -12.87 30.41 1.45
CA GLU A 599 -12.31 29.13 1.00
C GLU A 599 -11.61 28.36 2.13
N GLN A 600 -10.90 29.07 3.03
CA GLN A 600 -10.35 28.47 4.24
C GLN A 600 -11.43 27.87 5.15
N GLY A 601 -12.61 28.51 5.20
CA GLY A 601 -13.76 28.03 5.94
C GLY A 601 -14.41 26.82 5.28
N ILE A 602 -14.51 26.81 3.95
CA ILE A 602 -15.01 25.67 3.16
C ILE A 602 -14.17 24.42 3.44
N ILE A 603 -12.84 24.50 3.31
CA ILE A 603 -11.98 23.31 3.52
C ILE A 603 -11.91 22.91 5.00
N GLY A 604 -11.78 23.86 5.93
CA GLY A 604 -11.78 23.55 7.37
C GLY A 604 -13.08 22.88 7.84
N PHE A 605 -14.23 23.33 7.32
CA PHE A 605 -15.52 22.67 7.52
C PHE A 605 -15.54 21.26 6.92
N GLY A 606 -15.03 21.08 5.70
CA GLY A 606 -14.94 19.78 5.04
C GLY A 606 -14.08 18.77 5.81
N ILE A 607 -12.95 19.19 6.36
CA ILE A 607 -12.10 18.39 7.25
C ILE A 607 -12.90 17.95 8.49
N GLY A 608 -13.56 18.89 9.17
CA GLY A 608 -14.38 18.58 10.35
C GLY A 608 -15.53 17.61 10.06
N ALA A 609 -16.19 17.76 8.92
CA ALA A 609 -17.23 16.84 8.46
C ALA A 609 -16.68 15.43 8.18
N ALA A 610 -15.53 15.34 7.50
CA ALA A 610 -14.87 14.07 7.20
C ALA A 610 -14.40 13.33 8.46
N VAL A 611 -13.86 14.04 9.45
CA VAL A 611 -13.49 13.49 10.77
C VAL A 611 -14.69 12.94 11.53
N MET A 612 -15.87 13.54 11.34
CA MET A 612 -17.15 13.02 11.85
C MET A 612 -17.76 11.90 10.96
N GLY A 613 -16.97 11.34 10.05
CA GLY A 613 -17.32 10.20 9.20
C GLY A 613 -18.23 10.53 8.01
N LYS A 614 -18.48 11.82 7.71
CA LYS A 614 -19.24 12.24 6.53
C LYS A 614 -18.37 12.19 5.27
N THR A 615 -19.00 12.03 4.13
CA THR A 615 -18.32 12.12 2.83
C THR A 615 -18.44 13.55 2.31
N ALA A 616 -17.36 14.32 2.47
CA ALA A 616 -17.35 15.77 2.29
C ALA A 616 -16.80 16.13 0.91
N ILE A 617 -17.66 16.66 0.04
CA ILE A 617 -17.29 17.11 -1.31
C ILE A 617 -17.32 18.65 -1.34
N ALA A 618 -16.14 19.25 -1.19
CA ALA A 618 -15.96 20.69 -1.20
C ALA A 618 -15.73 21.19 -2.64
N GLU A 619 -16.51 22.19 -3.09
CA GLU A 619 -16.19 22.97 -4.29
C GLU A 619 -15.45 24.25 -3.90
N ILE A 620 -14.26 24.45 -4.47
CA ILE A 620 -13.59 25.75 -4.54
C ILE A 620 -13.86 26.32 -5.94
N GLN A 621 -14.44 27.52 -6.02
CA GLN A 621 -15.08 27.99 -7.25
C GLN A 621 -14.12 28.14 -8.44
N PHE A 622 -12.85 28.46 -8.19
CA PHE A 622 -11.74 28.42 -9.15
C PHE A 622 -10.48 27.92 -8.44
N ALA A 623 -9.65 27.11 -9.11
CA ALA A 623 -8.37 26.67 -8.56
C ALA A 623 -7.43 27.85 -8.23
N ASP A 624 -7.60 28.99 -8.91
CA ASP A 624 -7.00 30.28 -8.63
C ASP A 624 -7.30 30.83 -7.21
N TYR A 625 -8.42 30.41 -6.59
CA TYR A 625 -8.88 30.82 -5.26
C TYR A 625 -8.62 29.78 -4.17
N ILE A 626 -7.85 28.73 -4.45
CA ILE A 626 -7.57 27.69 -3.46
C ILE A 626 -6.56 28.12 -2.38
N PHE A 627 -5.79 29.18 -2.64
CA PHE A 627 -4.66 29.59 -1.79
C PHE A 627 -5.02 30.07 -0.37
N PRO A 628 -6.16 30.75 -0.09
CA PRO A 628 -6.59 30.99 1.29
C PRO A 628 -6.78 29.68 2.08
N ALA A 629 -7.19 28.60 1.40
CA ALA A 629 -7.33 27.28 2.00
C ALA A 629 -6.03 26.45 2.05
N PHE A 630 -4.90 26.96 1.55
CA PHE A 630 -3.66 26.20 1.41
C PHE A 630 -3.18 25.61 2.73
N ASP A 631 -3.27 26.37 3.83
CA ASP A 631 -2.93 25.88 5.18
C ASP A 631 -3.82 24.69 5.60
N GLN A 632 -5.14 24.79 5.39
CA GLN A 632 -6.07 23.70 5.71
C GLN A 632 -5.81 22.45 4.86
N ILE A 633 -5.41 22.60 3.59
CA ILE A 633 -5.07 21.46 2.74
C ILE A 633 -3.73 20.84 3.16
N VAL A 634 -2.70 21.65 3.33
CA VAL A 634 -1.31 21.20 3.49
C VAL A 634 -0.97 20.82 4.93
N ASN A 635 -1.37 21.62 5.93
CA ASN A 635 -1.02 21.39 7.33
C ASN A 635 -2.07 20.58 8.09
N GLU A 636 -3.34 20.76 7.78
CA GLU A 636 -4.42 20.03 8.45
C GLU A 636 -4.78 18.74 7.71
N ALA A 637 -5.34 18.81 6.50
CA ALA A 637 -5.92 17.65 5.80
C ALA A 637 -4.88 16.56 5.50
N ALA A 638 -3.83 16.90 4.74
CA ALA A 638 -2.82 15.92 4.33
C ALA A 638 -2.08 15.25 5.50
N LYS A 639 -1.96 15.95 6.64
CA LYS A 639 -1.27 15.45 7.84
C LYS A 639 -2.20 14.80 8.87
N TYR A 640 -3.52 14.85 8.68
CA TYR A 640 -4.51 14.49 9.72
C TYR A 640 -4.38 13.04 10.20
N ARG A 641 -4.29 12.09 9.27
CA ARG A 641 -4.10 10.65 9.56
C ARG A 641 -2.74 10.38 10.21
N TYR A 642 -1.69 11.07 9.76
CA TYR A 642 -0.32 10.86 10.24
C TYR A 642 -0.13 11.38 11.68
N ARG A 643 -0.55 12.62 11.94
CA ARG A 643 -0.36 13.28 13.25
C ARG A 643 -1.17 12.66 14.38
N SER A 644 -2.24 11.93 14.07
CA SER A 644 -3.07 11.18 15.02
C SER A 644 -2.63 9.73 15.23
N GLY A 645 -1.56 9.26 14.55
CA GLY A 645 -1.19 7.85 14.54
C GLY A 645 -2.28 6.92 13.95
N GLY A 646 -3.21 7.47 13.16
CA GLY A 646 -4.37 6.76 12.62
C GLY A 646 -5.62 6.76 13.50
N GLU A 647 -5.64 7.43 14.66
CA GLU A 647 -6.84 7.53 15.50
C GLU A 647 -7.97 8.39 14.88
N PHE A 648 -7.58 9.38 14.08
CA PHE A 648 -8.49 10.26 13.33
C PHE A 648 -8.00 10.45 11.90
N ASP A 649 -8.91 10.64 10.96
CA ASP A 649 -8.58 11.04 9.59
C ASP A 649 -9.68 11.88 8.96
N CYS A 650 -9.34 12.53 7.84
CA CYS A 650 -10.26 13.22 6.96
C CYS A 650 -10.24 12.62 5.54
N GLY A 651 -10.04 11.31 5.44
CA GLY A 651 -9.89 10.60 4.16
C GLY A 651 -11.07 10.81 3.22
N LYS A 652 -12.27 10.87 3.78
CA LYS A 652 -13.52 11.15 3.08
C LYS A 652 -13.69 12.59 2.58
N LEU A 653 -12.63 13.39 2.51
CA LEU A 653 -12.63 14.74 1.95
C LEU A 653 -12.19 14.69 0.48
N THR A 654 -13.08 15.10 -0.42
CA THR A 654 -12.73 15.43 -1.81
C THR A 654 -12.90 16.92 -2.04
N ILE A 655 -11.83 17.57 -2.47
CA ILE A 655 -11.80 18.96 -2.89
C ILE A 655 -11.82 18.97 -4.42
N ARG A 656 -12.75 19.72 -5.01
CA ARG A 656 -12.84 19.89 -6.46
C ARG A 656 -12.77 21.36 -6.84
N ALA A 657 -11.94 21.68 -7.82
CA ALA A 657 -11.66 23.06 -8.22
C ALA A 657 -11.46 23.19 -9.74
N PRO A 658 -12.15 24.12 -10.43
CA PRO A 658 -11.94 24.37 -11.86
C PRO A 658 -10.55 24.99 -12.15
N CYS A 659 -9.71 24.33 -12.94
CA CYS A 659 -8.33 24.74 -13.23
C CYS A 659 -8.09 25.06 -14.72
N GLY A 660 -6.87 25.53 -15.05
CA GLY A 660 -6.35 25.65 -16.41
C GLY A 660 -6.87 26.83 -17.23
N ALA A 661 -6.23 27.05 -18.36
CA ALA A 661 -6.50 28.08 -19.36
C ALA A 661 -7.96 28.01 -19.90
N VAL A 662 -8.48 29.14 -20.40
CA VAL A 662 -9.88 29.24 -20.89
C VAL A 662 -10.07 30.24 -22.06
N GLY A 663 -8.98 30.83 -22.56
CA GLY A 663 -8.91 31.77 -23.69
C GLY A 663 -8.96 33.25 -23.32
N HIS A 664 -9.38 33.57 -22.09
CA HIS A 664 -9.63 34.94 -21.60
C HIS A 664 -9.71 35.03 -20.06
N GLY A 665 -9.17 34.06 -19.32
CA GLY A 665 -9.34 34.00 -17.87
C GLY A 665 -8.49 35.03 -17.09
N GLY A 666 -7.41 35.52 -17.71
CA GLY A 666 -6.45 36.41 -17.06
C GLY A 666 -5.73 35.73 -15.89
N LEU A 667 -5.33 36.51 -14.89
CA LEU A 667 -4.50 36.03 -13.77
C LEU A 667 -5.23 35.08 -12.81
N TYR A 668 -6.57 35.17 -12.73
CA TYR A 668 -7.35 34.63 -11.61
C TYR A 668 -8.50 33.70 -12.03
N HIS A 669 -8.52 33.25 -13.29
CA HIS A 669 -9.41 32.18 -13.75
C HIS A 669 -8.68 31.22 -14.71
N SER A 670 -7.36 31.08 -14.59
CA SER A 670 -6.52 30.36 -15.57
C SER A 670 -5.42 29.50 -14.95
N GLN A 671 -5.22 29.55 -13.63
CA GLN A 671 -4.09 28.90 -12.98
C GLN A 671 -4.20 27.36 -12.98
N SER A 672 -3.03 26.74 -13.01
CA SER A 672 -2.79 25.31 -12.86
C SER A 672 -1.88 25.12 -11.64
N PRO A 673 -2.44 25.01 -10.42
CA PRO A 673 -1.69 25.07 -9.17
C PRO A 673 -1.16 23.71 -8.68
N GLU A 674 -1.25 22.65 -9.49
CA GLU A 674 -0.93 21.28 -9.08
C GLU A 674 0.47 21.12 -8.46
N ALA A 675 1.46 21.88 -8.93
CA ALA A 675 2.84 21.83 -8.43
C ALA A 675 2.96 22.29 -6.96
N TYR A 676 2.14 23.24 -6.51
CA TYR A 676 2.13 23.68 -5.11
C TYR A 676 1.62 22.57 -4.17
N PHE A 677 0.73 21.72 -4.66
CA PHE A 677 0.15 20.60 -3.91
C PHE A 677 0.94 19.30 -4.06
N ALA A 678 1.67 19.11 -5.16
CA ALA A 678 2.51 17.93 -5.39
C ALA A 678 3.59 17.73 -4.31
N HIS A 679 4.07 18.81 -3.68
CA HIS A 679 5.02 18.75 -2.55
C HIS A 679 4.35 18.50 -1.17
N THR A 680 3.13 17.94 -1.14
CA THR A 680 2.37 17.71 0.10
C THR A 680 2.09 16.22 0.33
N PRO A 681 2.98 15.49 1.03
CA PRO A 681 2.73 14.09 1.40
C PRO A 681 1.45 13.91 2.21
N GLY A 682 0.65 12.90 1.86
CA GLY A 682 -0.65 12.60 2.48
C GLY A 682 -1.85 13.21 1.76
N LEU A 683 -1.63 14.01 0.71
CA LEU A 683 -2.65 14.44 -0.25
C LEU A 683 -2.60 13.56 -1.51
N LYS A 684 -3.73 13.43 -2.21
CA LYS A 684 -3.77 12.92 -3.60
C LYS A 684 -4.24 14.00 -4.55
N VAL A 685 -3.62 14.11 -5.74
CA VAL A 685 -3.89 15.18 -6.71
C VAL A 685 -4.07 14.58 -8.11
N VAL A 686 -5.23 14.82 -8.75
CA VAL A 686 -5.58 14.27 -10.07
C VAL A 686 -6.14 15.33 -11.02
N VAL A 687 -5.93 15.15 -12.33
CA VAL A 687 -6.35 16.07 -13.39
C VAL A 687 -6.97 15.30 -14.57
N PRO A 688 -8.31 15.21 -14.70
CA PRO A 688 -8.94 14.51 -15.81
C PRO A 688 -8.77 15.23 -17.16
N ARG A 689 -8.50 14.48 -18.22
CA ARG A 689 -8.46 14.98 -19.60
C ARG A 689 -9.82 15.08 -20.33
N GLY A 690 -10.93 14.66 -19.72
CA GLY A 690 -12.23 14.55 -20.40
C GLY A 690 -13.34 13.85 -19.59
N PRO A 691 -14.57 13.79 -20.11
CA PRO A 691 -15.76 13.29 -19.42
C PRO A 691 -15.62 11.93 -18.73
N ILE A 692 -15.17 10.88 -19.44
CA ILE A 692 -15.04 9.52 -18.89
C ILE A 692 -14.03 9.51 -17.74
N LYS A 693 -12.92 10.25 -17.89
CA LYS A 693 -11.89 10.38 -16.86
C LYS A 693 -12.39 11.18 -15.66
N ALA A 694 -13.11 12.28 -15.89
CA ALA A 694 -13.63 13.14 -14.82
C ALA A 694 -14.60 12.39 -13.90
N LYS A 695 -15.59 11.67 -14.45
CA LYS A 695 -16.50 10.85 -13.63
C LYS A 695 -15.75 9.74 -12.89
N GLY A 696 -14.94 8.95 -13.58
CA GLY A 696 -14.27 7.79 -12.99
C GLY A 696 -13.24 8.15 -11.91
N LEU A 697 -12.53 9.28 -12.07
CA LEU A 697 -11.59 9.79 -11.06
C LEU A 697 -12.31 10.45 -9.89
N LEU A 698 -13.37 11.22 -10.11
CA LEU A 698 -14.16 11.81 -9.02
C LEU A 698 -14.79 10.72 -8.13
N LEU A 699 -15.33 9.65 -8.73
CA LEU A 699 -15.83 8.49 -7.99
C LEU A 699 -14.74 7.75 -7.23
N SER A 700 -13.50 7.72 -7.75
CA SER A 700 -12.35 7.20 -7.00
C SER A 700 -11.95 8.12 -5.84
N CYS A 701 -11.78 9.42 -6.06
CA CYS A 701 -11.40 10.39 -5.04
C CYS A 701 -12.36 10.39 -3.84
N VAL A 702 -13.67 10.29 -4.10
CA VAL A 702 -14.71 10.26 -3.06
C VAL A 702 -14.66 8.98 -2.21
N ARG A 703 -14.09 7.89 -2.74
CA ARG A 703 -14.01 6.57 -2.08
C ARG A 703 -12.63 6.25 -1.54
N ASP A 704 -11.64 7.05 -1.91
CA ASP A 704 -10.27 6.90 -1.45
C ASP A 704 -10.18 7.22 0.06
N PRO A 705 -9.37 6.50 0.84
CA PRO A 705 -9.21 6.75 2.27
C PRO A 705 -8.29 7.94 2.59
N ASP A 706 -7.78 8.70 1.62
CA ASP A 706 -6.91 9.86 1.82
C ASP A 706 -7.50 11.11 1.14
N PRO A 707 -7.29 12.32 1.71
CA PRO A 707 -7.88 13.53 1.16
C PRO A 707 -7.42 13.77 -0.29
N CYS A 708 -8.40 13.97 -1.18
CA CYS A 708 -8.19 14.08 -2.61
C CYS A 708 -8.48 15.49 -3.12
N LEU A 709 -7.63 15.98 -4.03
CA LEU A 709 -7.83 17.19 -4.83
C LEU A 709 -7.98 16.80 -6.30
N ILE A 710 -9.14 17.09 -6.89
CA ILE A 710 -9.38 16.97 -8.33
C ILE A 710 -9.46 18.36 -8.96
N LEU A 711 -8.57 18.59 -9.92
CA LEU A 711 -8.47 19.85 -10.65
C LEU A 711 -9.16 19.68 -12.01
N GLU A 712 -10.31 20.31 -12.19
CA GLU A 712 -11.24 20.09 -13.32
C GLU A 712 -10.92 21.08 -14.47
N PRO A 713 -10.33 20.68 -15.62
CA PRO A 713 -9.89 21.65 -16.64
C PRO A 713 -11.07 22.37 -17.28
N LYS A 714 -11.25 23.66 -16.95
CA LYS A 714 -12.54 24.34 -17.14
C LYS A 714 -12.93 24.56 -18.60
N VAL A 715 -11.94 24.67 -19.50
CA VAL A 715 -12.16 24.72 -20.96
C VAL A 715 -12.82 23.44 -21.51
N LEU A 716 -12.64 22.30 -20.84
CA LEU A 716 -13.21 21.02 -21.28
C LEU A 716 -14.67 20.82 -20.86
N TYR A 717 -15.20 21.58 -19.89
CA TYR A 717 -16.56 21.41 -19.36
C TYR A 717 -17.64 21.26 -20.43
N ARG A 718 -17.55 22.08 -21.48
CA ARG A 718 -18.52 22.12 -22.59
C ARG A 718 -17.92 21.73 -23.96
N LYS A 719 -16.59 21.61 -24.04
CA LYS A 719 -15.86 21.34 -25.29
C LYS A 719 -15.61 19.86 -25.52
N ALA A 720 -15.29 19.11 -24.46
CA ALA A 720 -15.11 17.66 -24.55
C ALA A 720 -16.45 16.96 -24.34
N VAL A 721 -16.79 16.04 -25.24
CA VAL A 721 -18.01 15.23 -25.23
C VAL A 721 -17.61 13.79 -25.54
N GLU A 722 -18.06 12.83 -24.71
CA GLU A 722 -17.72 11.41 -24.83
C GLU A 722 -18.94 10.55 -24.45
N GLU A 723 -18.97 9.28 -24.87
CA GLU A 723 -19.95 8.30 -24.40
C GLU A 723 -19.59 7.79 -23.00
N VAL A 724 -20.15 8.42 -21.98
CA VAL A 724 -19.90 8.13 -20.57
C VAL A 724 -20.91 7.09 -20.07
N PRO A 725 -20.48 6.00 -19.42
CA PRO A 725 -21.39 5.08 -18.75
C PRO A 725 -22.20 5.81 -17.69
N VAL A 726 -23.50 5.55 -17.63
CA VAL A 726 -24.39 6.07 -16.57
C VAL A 726 -24.12 5.34 -15.25
N ASP A 727 -23.77 4.06 -15.32
CA ASP A 727 -23.44 3.23 -14.18
C ASP A 727 -22.19 3.67 -13.40
N ASP A 728 -22.03 3.09 -12.22
CA ASP A 728 -20.97 3.40 -11.28
C ASP A 728 -19.67 2.66 -11.63
N TYR A 729 -18.61 3.42 -11.92
CA TYR A 729 -17.27 2.89 -12.20
C TYR A 729 -16.19 3.74 -11.55
N GLN A 730 -14.99 3.18 -11.42
CA GLN A 730 -13.82 3.84 -10.85
C GLN A 730 -12.64 3.75 -11.80
N LEU A 731 -11.78 4.76 -11.77
CA LEU A 731 -10.49 4.75 -12.46
C LEU A 731 -9.37 4.87 -11.42
N PRO A 732 -8.28 4.07 -11.52
CA PRO A 732 -7.22 4.07 -10.52
C PRO A 732 -6.50 5.42 -10.44
N ILE A 733 -6.36 5.92 -9.21
CA ILE A 733 -5.47 7.04 -8.87
C ILE A 733 -4.02 6.51 -8.89
N GLY A 734 -3.05 7.33 -9.29
CA GLY A 734 -1.64 6.93 -9.39
C GLY A 734 -1.31 6.05 -10.60
N ARG A 735 -2.16 6.01 -11.63
CA ARG A 735 -1.92 5.25 -12.87
C ARG A 735 -2.12 6.12 -14.11
N ALA A 736 -1.11 6.15 -14.98
CA ALA A 736 -1.14 6.88 -16.24
C ALA A 736 -1.76 6.04 -17.37
N ASP A 737 -2.24 6.71 -18.42
CA ASP A 737 -2.70 6.06 -19.65
C ASP A 737 -1.70 6.31 -20.78
N VAL A 738 -1.27 5.25 -21.47
CA VAL A 738 -0.69 5.37 -22.82
C VAL A 738 -1.85 5.47 -23.81
N LEU A 739 -1.98 6.61 -24.48
CA LEU A 739 -3.09 6.93 -25.39
C LEU A 739 -2.76 6.72 -26.87
N VAL A 740 -1.47 6.85 -27.20
CA VAL A 740 -0.91 6.57 -28.52
C VAL A 740 0.39 5.82 -28.25
N GLU A 741 0.52 4.62 -28.81
CA GLU A 741 1.79 3.86 -28.74
C GLU A 741 2.78 4.43 -29.78
N GLY A 742 4.03 4.62 -29.36
CA GLY A 742 5.12 5.11 -30.22
C GLY A 742 6.47 4.48 -29.92
N SER A 743 7.49 4.85 -30.70
CA SER A 743 8.84 4.25 -30.65
C SER A 743 10.00 5.24 -30.51
N ASP A 744 9.79 6.53 -30.81
CA ASP A 744 10.91 7.44 -31.08
C ASP A 744 11.00 8.60 -30.06
N VAL A 745 9.86 9.04 -29.50
CA VAL A 745 9.80 10.02 -28.41
C VAL A 745 8.56 9.81 -27.54
N THR A 746 8.68 9.99 -26.22
CA THR A 746 7.57 9.97 -25.26
C THR A 746 7.08 11.40 -25.00
N LEU A 747 5.79 11.67 -25.16
CA LEU A 747 5.14 12.95 -24.87
C LEU A 747 4.27 12.80 -23.62
N ILE A 748 4.54 13.57 -22.56
CA ILE A 748 3.89 13.44 -21.25
C ILE A 748 3.15 14.75 -20.92
N GLY A 749 1.86 14.63 -20.58
CA GLY A 749 1.05 15.77 -20.13
C GLY A 749 -0.18 15.32 -19.33
N TRP A 750 -1.01 16.27 -18.93
CA TRP A 750 -2.25 16.04 -18.18
C TRP A 750 -3.31 17.11 -18.52
N GLY A 751 -4.57 16.84 -18.17
CA GLY A 751 -5.68 17.77 -18.43
C GLY A 751 -5.85 18.11 -19.92
N THR A 752 -6.03 19.40 -20.25
CA THR A 752 -6.17 19.87 -21.64
C THR A 752 -4.94 19.56 -22.49
N GLN A 753 -3.74 19.60 -21.91
CA GLN A 753 -2.48 19.52 -22.64
C GLN A 753 -2.27 18.16 -23.32
N VAL A 754 -2.95 17.11 -22.84
CA VAL A 754 -2.99 15.80 -23.50
C VAL A 754 -3.52 15.90 -24.94
N HIS A 755 -4.56 16.71 -25.18
CA HIS A 755 -5.12 16.89 -26.53
C HIS A 755 -4.12 17.60 -27.45
N VAL A 756 -3.38 18.58 -26.91
CA VAL A 756 -2.30 19.26 -27.63
C VAL A 756 -1.20 18.26 -28.01
N LEU A 757 -0.79 17.38 -27.10
CA LEU A 757 0.24 16.36 -27.36
C LEU A 757 -0.21 15.29 -28.38
N LYS A 758 -1.51 14.96 -28.44
CA LYS A 758 -2.05 14.11 -29.50
C LYS A 758 -1.95 14.78 -30.88
N GLU A 759 -2.31 16.07 -30.99
CA GLU A 759 -2.11 16.83 -32.24
C GLU A 759 -0.62 16.92 -32.62
N VAL A 760 0.28 17.05 -31.63
CA VAL A 760 1.75 17.05 -31.87
C VAL A 760 2.24 15.71 -32.38
N ALA A 761 1.74 14.59 -31.85
CA ALA A 761 2.09 13.26 -32.32
C ALA A 761 1.66 13.02 -33.78
N GLU A 762 0.48 13.51 -34.17
CA GLU A 762 0.01 13.45 -35.56
C GLU A 762 0.88 14.32 -36.48
N LEU A 763 1.22 15.55 -36.06
CA LEU A 763 2.11 16.43 -36.83
C LEU A 763 3.53 15.86 -36.97
N ALA A 764 4.12 15.34 -35.89
CA ALA A 764 5.45 14.73 -35.91
C ALA A 764 5.52 13.50 -36.83
N LYS A 765 4.45 12.69 -36.84
CA LYS A 765 4.32 11.55 -37.75
C LYS A 765 4.20 11.98 -39.22
N ASN A 766 3.40 13.01 -39.51
CA ASN A 766 3.13 13.43 -40.88
C ASN A 766 4.27 14.25 -41.52
N GLU A 767 4.87 15.18 -40.76
CA GLU A 767 5.87 16.14 -41.26
C GLU A 767 7.31 15.64 -41.11
N LEU A 768 7.59 14.85 -40.07
CA LEU A 768 8.95 14.41 -39.72
C LEU A 768 9.15 12.88 -39.77
N ASN A 769 8.07 12.11 -39.98
CA ASN A 769 8.06 10.65 -39.87
C ASN A 769 8.57 10.14 -38.50
N ILE A 770 8.24 10.87 -37.42
CA ILE A 770 8.60 10.52 -36.03
C ILE A 770 7.40 9.87 -35.33
N SER A 771 7.62 8.73 -34.70
CA SER A 771 6.63 7.95 -33.94
C SER A 771 6.58 8.37 -32.47
N CYS A 772 5.64 9.26 -32.13
CA CYS A 772 5.44 9.73 -30.76
C CYS A 772 4.52 8.80 -29.94
N GLU A 773 4.99 8.41 -28.76
CA GLU A 773 4.15 7.87 -27.69
C GLU A 773 3.49 9.03 -26.94
N VAL A 774 2.19 8.94 -26.63
CA VAL A 774 1.48 9.99 -25.85
C VAL A 774 0.94 9.40 -24.55
N ILE A 775 1.35 9.99 -23.43
CA ILE A 775 0.95 9.62 -22.08
C ILE A 775 0.10 10.75 -21.46
N ASP A 776 -1.11 10.41 -21.02
CA ASP A 776 -1.81 11.18 -20.00
C ASP A 776 -1.38 10.69 -18.63
N LEU A 777 -0.75 11.57 -17.85
CA LEU A 777 -0.25 11.23 -16.53
C LEU A 777 -1.40 10.94 -15.54
N VAL A 778 -2.57 11.56 -15.73
CA VAL A 778 -3.80 11.44 -14.91
C VAL A 778 -3.67 11.92 -13.46
N SER A 779 -2.64 11.49 -12.75
CA SER A 779 -2.42 11.65 -11.32
C SER A 779 -1.06 12.31 -11.09
N ILE A 780 -1.06 13.47 -10.44
CA ILE A 780 0.13 14.25 -10.10
C ILE A 780 0.75 13.72 -8.80
N LEU A 781 -0.09 13.31 -7.85
CA LEU A 781 0.35 12.77 -6.57
C LEU A 781 -0.59 11.64 -6.10
N PRO A 782 -0.09 10.40 -5.89
CA PRO A 782 1.15 9.88 -6.48
C PRO A 782 1.07 9.87 -8.02
N TRP A 783 2.21 9.89 -8.70
CA TRP A 783 2.30 9.76 -10.17
C TRP A 783 2.86 8.39 -10.58
N ASP A 784 2.58 7.97 -11.81
CA ASP A 784 2.93 6.64 -12.32
C ASP A 784 4.35 6.60 -12.90
N LEU A 785 5.33 6.40 -12.02
CA LEU A 785 6.74 6.26 -12.37
C LEU A 785 6.98 5.09 -13.33
N ASP A 786 6.36 3.94 -13.08
CA ASP A 786 6.60 2.71 -13.85
C ASP A 786 6.17 2.86 -15.31
N THR A 787 4.97 3.38 -15.58
CA THR A 787 4.47 3.59 -16.94
C THR A 787 5.33 4.61 -17.70
N VAL A 788 5.67 5.73 -17.05
CA VAL A 788 6.52 6.77 -17.65
C VAL A 788 7.92 6.25 -17.94
N CYS A 789 8.63 5.70 -16.96
CA CYS A 789 10.00 5.23 -17.13
C CYS A 789 10.10 4.05 -18.11
N LYS A 790 9.10 3.16 -18.15
CA LYS A 790 9.02 2.10 -19.17
C LYS A 790 8.91 2.68 -20.59
N SER A 791 8.11 3.72 -20.77
CA SER A 791 7.92 4.41 -22.04
C SER A 791 9.20 5.13 -22.48
N VAL A 792 9.82 5.91 -21.59
CA VAL A 792 11.09 6.60 -21.92
C VAL A 792 12.24 5.61 -22.18
N LYS A 793 12.30 4.47 -21.48
CA LYS A 793 13.28 3.39 -21.78
C LYS A 793 13.05 2.74 -23.14
N LYS A 794 11.80 2.75 -23.66
CA LYS A 794 11.46 2.33 -25.03
C LYS A 794 11.86 3.39 -26.06
N THR A 795 11.45 4.64 -25.87
CA THR A 795 11.59 5.71 -26.88
C THR A 795 12.90 6.48 -26.83
N ARG A 796 13.67 6.39 -25.73
CA ARG A 796 14.98 7.04 -25.53
C ARG A 796 15.00 8.58 -25.53
N ARG A 797 13.86 9.21 -25.80
CA ARG A 797 13.62 10.66 -25.76
C ARG A 797 12.31 10.90 -25.04
N ALA A 798 12.22 11.98 -24.25
CA ALA A 798 10.94 12.42 -23.70
C ALA A 798 10.79 13.95 -23.62
N LEU A 799 9.55 14.40 -23.80
CA LEU A 799 9.10 15.78 -23.66
C LEU A 799 7.96 15.82 -22.65
N VAL A 800 8.07 16.68 -21.64
CA VAL A 800 7.01 16.96 -20.67
C VAL A 800 6.35 18.30 -20.99
N SER A 801 5.03 18.38 -20.93
CA SER A 801 4.29 19.60 -21.23
C SER A 801 3.10 19.83 -20.31
N HIS A 802 2.98 21.05 -19.79
CA HIS A 802 1.90 21.48 -18.89
C HIS A 802 1.67 23.00 -18.95
N GLU A 803 0.43 23.43 -18.71
CA GLU A 803 0.05 24.85 -18.79
C GLU A 803 0.69 25.74 -17.70
N ALA A 804 1.04 25.16 -16.54
CA ALA A 804 1.71 25.86 -15.44
C ALA A 804 3.11 26.42 -15.85
N PRO A 805 3.65 27.42 -15.12
CA PRO A 805 5.01 27.97 -15.31
C PRO A 805 6.13 26.92 -15.32
N LEU A 806 7.26 27.26 -15.95
CA LEU A 806 8.40 26.36 -16.13
C LEU A 806 9.16 26.12 -14.82
N THR A 807 9.38 27.18 -14.04
CA THR A 807 10.15 27.13 -12.80
C THR A 807 9.32 26.50 -11.70
N CYS A 808 9.85 25.42 -11.11
CA CYS A 808 9.19 24.59 -10.09
C CYS A 808 7.83 23.99 -10.48
N GLY A 809 7.42 24.05 -11.76
CA GLY A 809 6.28 23.30 -12.27
C GLY A 809 6.53 21.79 -12.18
N PHE A 810 5.46 20.98 -12.12
CA PHE A 810 5.57 19.54 -11.86
C PHE A 810 6.38 18.77 -12.92
N GLY A 811 6.52 19.32 -14.13
CA GLY A 811 7.43 18.77 -15.13
C GLY A 811 8.91 18.74 -14.71
N ALA A 812 9.32 19.56 -13.73
CA ALA A 812 10.67 19.51 -13.16
C ALA A 812 10.94 18.19 -12.42
N GLU A 813 10.02 17.77 -11.54
CA GLU A 813 10.07 16.50 -10.80
C GLU A 813 10.14 15.33 -11.79
N LEU A 814 9.21 15.28 -12.75
CA LEU A 814 9.19 14.26 -13.79
C LEU A 814 10.53 14.17 -14.53
N THR A 815 11.09 15.31 -14.97
CA THR A 815 12.39 15.27 -15.66
C THR A 815 13.56 14.85 -14.77
N ALA A 816 13.55 15.20 -13.48
CA ALA A 816 14.58 14.77 -12.55
C ALA A 816 14.54 13.24 -12.36
N THR A 817 13.37 12.69 -12.01
CA THR A 817 13.21 11.25 -11.82
C THR A 817 13.45 10.45 -13.11
N ILE A 818 12.99 10.94 -14.28
CA ILE A 818 13.29 10.29 -15.56
C ILE A 818 14.79 10.31 -15.84
N GLN A 819 15.50 11.41 -15.55
CA GLN A 819 16.95 11.49 -15.75
C GLN A 819 17.70 10.49 -14.86
N GLU A 820 17.26 10.30 -13.62
CA GLU A 820 17.82 9.32 -12.68
C GLU A 820 17.53 7.87 -13.13
N GLU A 821 16.26 7.54 -13.35
CA GLU A 821 15.80 6.18 -13.64
C GLU A 821 16.13 5.71 -15.07
N CYS A 822 16.27 6.63 -16.01
CA CYS A 822 16.46 6.33 -17.44
C CYS A 822 17.82 6.79 -17.98
N PHE A 823 18.75 7.31 -17.16
CA PHE A 823 20.02 7.93 -17.56
C PHE A 823 20.69 7.31 -18.80
N PHE A 824 20.98 6.00 -18.77
CA PHE A 824 21.69 5.28 -19.83
C PHE A 824 20.87 5.00 -21.10
N HIS A 825 19.58 5.33 -21.11
CA HIS A 825 18.68 5.16 -22.24
C HIS A 825 18.42 6.47 -22.99
N LEU A 826 18.79 7.62 -22.41
CA LEU A 826 18.46 8.93 -22.98
C LEU A 826 19.42 9.28 -24.13
N GLU A 827 18.87 9.41 -25.34
CA GLU A 827 19.60 9.82 -26.55
C GLU A 827 19.60 11.34 -26.76
N ALA A 828 18.73 12.08 -26.08
CA ALA A 828 18.67 13.55 -26.10
C ALA A 828 18.29 14.10 -24.72
N PRO A 829 18.61 15.38 -24.40
CA PRO A 829 18.14 16.04 -23.19
C PRO A 829 16.61 16.02 -23.10
N LEU A 830 16.09 15.85 -21.88
CA LEU A 830 14.65 15.89 -21.62
C LEU A 830 14.08 17.28 -21.87
N ALA A 831 13.10 17.39 -22.76
CA ALA A 831 12.47 18.67 -23.10
C ALA A 831 11.33 19.01 -22.12
N ARG A 832 11.18 20.30 -21.79
CA ARG A 832 10.01 20.82 -21.05
C ARG A 832 9.40 21.99 -21.82
N VAL A 833 8.13 21.86 -22.21
CA VAL A 833 7.40 22.90 -22.95
C VAL A 833 6.17 23.32 -22.15
N THR A 834 6.25 24.47 -21.49
CA THR A 834 5.32 24.86 -20.42
C THR A 834 4.75 26.27 -20.61
N GLY A 835 3.88 26.72 -19.71
CA GLY A 835 3.66 28.15 -19.50
C GLY A 835 4.98 28.87 -19.17
N PHE A 836 5.05 30.16 -19.46
CA PHE A 836 6.22 30.98 -19.12
C PHE A 836 6.23 31.35 -17.63
N ASP A 837 7.40 31.76 -17.13
CA ASP A 837 7.61 32.24 -15.76
C ASP A 837 7.11 33.69 -15.59
N THR A 838 5.83 33.87 -15.85
CA THR A 838 5.05 35.09 -15.62
C THR A 838 3.71 34.71 -14.98
N PRO A 839 3.00 35.65 -14.32
CA PRO A 839 1.57 35.49 -14.08
C PRO A 839 0.83 35.18 -15.40
N PHE A 840 -0.27 34.44 -15.32
CA PHE A 840 -1.05 34.07 -16.50
C PHE A 840 -1.69 35.32 -17.12
N PRO A 841 -1.41 35.67 -18.39
CA PRO A 841 -1.86 36.91 -19.00
C PRO A 841 -3.28 36.82 -19.57
N HIS A 842 -3.96 37.96 -19.71
CA HIS A 842 -5.26 38.03 -20.37
C HIS A 842 -5.11 38.04 -21.91
N VAL A 843 -4.76 39.18 -22.52
CA VAL A 843 -4.68 39.31 -23.99
C VAL A 843 -3.53 38.53 -24.63
N TYR A 844 -2.52 38.15 -23.85
CA TYR A 844 -1.35 37.40 -24.34
C TYR A 844 -1.46 35.89 -24.12
N GLU A 845 -2.62 35.36 -23.68
CA GLU A 845 -2.83 33.92 -23.49
C GLU A 845 -2.42 33.08 -24.72
N PRO A 846 -2.74 33.45 -25.98
CA PRO A 846 -2.33 32.69 -27.17
C PRO A 846 -0.80 32.57 -27.37
N PHE A 847 -0.02 33.48 -26.78
CA PHE A 847 1.44 33.45 -26.80
C PHE A 847 2.01 32.71 -25.58
N TYR A 848 1.31 32.74 -24.45
CA TYR A 848 1.75 32.16 -23.17
C TYR A 848 1.67 30.63 -23.13
N VAL A 849 0.55 30.06 -23.58
CA VAL A 849 0.29 28.62 -23.42
C VAL A 849 1.27 27.76 -24.23
N PRO A 850 1.60 26.54 -23.78
CA PRO A 850 2.43 25.58 -24.53
C PRO A 850 1.67 25.03 -25.74
N THR A 851 1.60 25.82 -26.82
CA THR A 851 0.90 25.43 -28.06
C THR A 851 1.55 24.24 -28.74
N LYS A 852 0.78 23.53 -29.59
CA LYS A 852 1.30 22.43 -30.42
C LYS A 852 2.53 22.80 -31.24
N TRP A 853 2.63 24.05 -31.70
CA TRP A 853 3.80 24.52 -32.44
C TRP A 853 5.07 24.58 -31.59
N ARG A 854 4.96 25.01 -30.32
CA ARG A 854 6.08 25.01 -29.36
C ARG A 854 6.50 23.57 -29.01
N CYS A 855 5.52 22.67 -28.84
CA CYS A 855 5.79 21.26 -28.57
C CYS A 855 6.41 20.54 -29.78
N PHE A 856 5.89 20.76 -31.00
CA PHE A 856 6.40 20.17 -32.24
C PHE A 856 7.83 20.63 -32.55
N GLU A 857 8.12 21.93 -32.40
CA GLU A 857 9.48 22.46 -32.60
C GLU A 857 10.46 21.87 -31.57
N ALA A 858 10.04 21.71 -30.30
CA ALA A 858 10.85 21.03 -29.30
C ALA A 858 11.08 19.53 -29.63
N VAL A 859 10.06 18.81 -30.12
CA VAL A 859 10.25 17.42 -30.61
C VAL A 859 11.29 17.40 -31.73
N LYS A 860 11.16 18.27 -32.73
CA LYS A 860 12.10 18.36 -33.86
C LYS A 860 13.54 18.59 -33.39
N GLN A 861 13.76 19.53 -32.46
CA GLN A 861 15.08 19.83 -31.90
C GLN A 861 15.72 18.63 -31.16
N MET A 862 14.94 17.65 -30.67
CA MET A 862 15.47 16.44 -30.03
C MET A 862 15.99 15.37 -31.02
N PHE A 863 15.87 15.62 -32.33
CA PHE A 863 16.40 14.75 -33.40
C PHE A 863 17.40 15.47 -34.32
N GLU A 864 17.53 16.80 -34.21
CA GLU A 864 18.55 17.59 -34.92
C GLU A 864 19.87 17.75 -34.14
N ASN A 865 19.85 17.48 -32.82
CA ASN A 865 21.02 17.42 -31.93
C ASN A 865 21.46 15.97 -31.65
#